data_AF-A0A1I8A822-F1
#
_entry.id   AF-A0A1I8A822-F1
#
_cell.length_a   1.000
_cell.length_b   1.000
_cell.length_c   1.000
_cell.angle_alpha   90.00
_cell.angle_beta   90.00
_cell.angle_gamma   90.00
#
_symmetry.space_group_name_H-M   'P 1'
#
loop_
_entity.id
_entity.type
_entity.pdbx_description
1 polymer ?
#
loop_
_entity_poly.entity_id
_entity_poly.type
_entity_poly.pdbx_seq_one_letter_code
_entity_poly.pdbx_strand_id
1 'polypeptide(L)'
;MPLESVIRSEESDEPIVSCLWNTEGTVLFVAHRLGEISLFEVDDKSGKLNSINHIFSIGDEIMCCCQKVTERKTKTKPATIHDETSGDIDEGDKNLFDEVIKAKERTSLIIPKAKEAGNEEITTVECAFIAGTKKGNIFVVTAEGVWNKVYQIENIAKQVLFNTAENLILILTSDMMFYQLVCPGDDVKATEKLRVKLSGKGVFFEATDVGNGLIAMSYGEKEIRLWDLVNEDNAIVKLLPDKGFDPDDFITTVSYSPRKDCITGATQSCKLATWKRRIAGNDDAIDRQWKLQSAIAADLPIMTICWSKVTNALAVNFGHSVTLFSEQSVLTHCNLPYSLMQTGQQSLTFVNLQADPPEAQEIRLSIFPIGLYIALKNFLLWNADEVFVYEISDATSPVSFNFIFSFKCSPKDAAIGLQNIYTLESDKINVRTFQGTVKNVINFPEMEGDPVMMDINDRWMCAGTTNGFIRIFDISGKDVTQPFNSKYVVESVPSFDRFALIRLNRLGNRVSCTVYNTNGELDDRLFVWDGETDTLGYFSVATGATDVQIYEAEAEMSTTNDRRPKTAAARKIEKDKSRFRMPEHNPGRHAWDQRDPRFLVCEVNHINAEMGPNYIMSMFVTSEYGIQIQDRISKPLKVDSLLTVAVPYMYFLKKSDSDEEDDLDIEISLSHLLLRRTLREFVSIDGSDPATTEAMLNFSFYLKIGQTDNAFKAIKFIKSESVWEHMAHMCVKTRRLDVAAVCLGNMGHARGARALRKAMKSGSSVEEQVAVLAIQLGLVEEAELLYATVGRYDLLNKLYQAQNKWRDAFQVAERVDRIHLRNTCYGYAKYQEGIGNMDEAIKYFERSQTHQFEIPRMLFEDSQLLEEYLKRHRDPHLQKWWAQFLESTGEYEGAINYYNAANDYLSVVRILCYSKQVEAVRVPDLMMSKSNVTYRQLKWQLKKTTVQLVIIWHDISRLTTTCQGRSSSLQKLKRTAVQFASQR
;
A
#
# COMPACT_ATOMS: atom_id res chain seq x y z
N MET A 1 -22.07 16.30 -6.99
CA MET A 1 -22.12 17.15 -5.79
C MET A 1 -23.59 17.29 -5.42
N PRO A 2 -24.04 16.77 -4.27
CA PRO A 2 -25.38 17.05 -3.79
C PRO A 2 -25.45 18.52 -3.36
N LEU A 3 -26.66 19.07 -3.45
CA LEU A 3 -26.99 20.39 -2.92
C LEU A 3 -27.03 20.29 -1.38
N GLU A 4 -26.18 21.01 -0.67
CA GLU A 4 -26.27 21.09 0.81
C GLU A 4 -27.23 22.18 1.25
N SER A 5 -27.19 23.34 0.58
CA SER A 5 -28.03 24.48 0.95
C SER A 5 -28.06 25.52 -0.17
N VAL A 6 -29.22 26.14 -0.38
CA VAL A 6 -29.38 27.28 -1.31
C VAL A 6 -29.63 28.53 -0.49
N ILE A 7 -28.74 29.50 -0.59
CA ILE A 7 -29.00 30.86 -0.15
C ILE A 7 -29.76 31.52 -1.29
N ARG A 8 -31.04 31.79 -1.07
CA ARG A 8 -31.82 32.67 -1.93
C ARG A 8 -31.78 34.05 -1.31
N SER A 9 -31.69 35.07 -2.16
CA SER A 9 -32.05 36.41 -1.72
C SER A 9 -33.56 36.41 -1.45
N GLU A 10 -33.98 36.11 -0.22
CA GLU A 10 -35.40 36.02 0.12
C GLU A 10 -36.07 37.39 0.29
N GLU A 11 -35.30 38.49 0.28
CA GLU A 11 -35.83 39.84 0.54
C GLU A 11 -35.50 40.90 -0.51
N SER A 12 -34.59 40.65 -1.48
CA SER A 12 -34.27 41.61 -2.54
C SER A 12 -34.04 40.91 -3.88
N ASP A 13 -34.67 41.39 -4.96
CA ASP A 13 -34.51 40.88 -6.34
C ASP A 13 -33.12 41.21 -6.94
N GLU A 14 -32.11 41.41 -6.06
CA GLU A 14 -30.82 41.99 -6.37
C GLU A 14 -29.79 40.94 -6.81
N PRO A 15 -28.95 41.26 -7.81
CA PRO A 15 -27.94 40.33 -8.28
C PRO A 15 -26.73 40.30 -7.34
N ILE A 16 -26.34 39.10 -6.94
CA ILE A 16 -25.15 38.74 -6.18
C ILE A 16 -23.94 38.80 -7.10
N VAL A 17 -22.93 39.55 -6.67
CA VAL A 17 -21.70 39.82 -7.43
C VAL A 17 -20.61 38.80 -7.11
N SER A 18 -20.45 38.43 -5.84
CA SER A 18 -19.38 37.54 -5.40
C SER A 18 -19.75 36.82 -4.10
N CYS A 19 -19.23 35.60 -3.95
CA CYS A 19 -19.28 34.83 -2.72
C CYS A 19 -17.85 34.42 -2.32
N LEU A 20 -17.50 34.56 -1.04
CA LEU A 20 -16.14 34.30 -0.53
C LEU A 20 -16.20 33.60 0.83
N TRP A 21 -15.32 32.63 1.04
CA TRP A 21 -15.13 31.99 2.33
C TRP A 21 -14.15 32.77 3.22
N ASN A 22 -14.37 32.76 4.54
CA ASN A 22 -13.35 33.16 5.50
C ASN A 22 -12.19 32.14 5.54
N THR A 23 -11.14 32.44 6.30
CA THR A 23 -9.93 31.60 6.35
C THR A 23 -10.20 30.24 6.97
N GLU A 24 -11.20 30.14 7.85
CA GLU A 24 -11.55 28.93 8.59
C GLU A 24 -12.58 28.06 7.86
N GLY A 25 -13.27 28.61 6.85
CA GLY A 25 -14.37 27.93 6.16
C GLY A 25 -15.70 27.91 6.92
N THR A 26 -15.80 28.67 8.02
CA THR A 26 -16.97 28.76 8.91
C THR A 26 -17.93 29.88 8.51
N VAL A 27 -17.46 30.92 7.83
CA VAL A 27 -18.27 32.08 7.44
C VAL A 27 -18.23 32.27 5.93
N LEU A 28 -19.39 32.40 5.31
CA LEU A 28 -19.60 32.75 3.91
C LEU A 28 -20.02 34.22 3.79
N PHE A 29 -19.20 35.00 3.08
CA PHE A 29 -19.47 36.37 2.69
C PHE A 29 -20.17 36.40 1.33
N VAL A 30 -21.32 37.07 1.25
CA VAL A 30 -22.10 37.24 0.02
C VAL A 30 -22.28 38.73 -0.22
N ALA A 31 -21.79 39.23 -1.36
CA ALA A 31 -21.91 40.63 -1.75
C ALA A 31 -22.94 40.82 -2.87
N HIS A 32 -23.88 41.73 -2.65
CA HIS A 32 -24.91 42.14 -3.60
C HIS A 32 -24.49 43.38 -4.38
N ARG A 33 -25.04 43.55 -5.57
CA ARG A 33 -24.62 44.60 -6.50
C ARG A 33 -24.89 46.01 -6.00
N LEU A 34 -25.97 46.26 -5.26
CA LEU A 34 -26.28 47.62 -4.76
C LEU A 34 -25.54 47.99 -3.48
N GLY A 35 -24.59 47.15 -3.04
CA GLY A 35 -23.72 47.44 -1.90
C GLY A 35 -24.15 46.79 -0.60
N GLU A 36 -25.19 45.96 -0.61
CA GLU A 36 -25.58 45.11 0.51
C GLU A 36 -24.63 43.92 0.65
N ILE A 37 -24.27 43.59 1.89
CA ILE A 37 -23.44 42.43 2.23
C ILE A 37 -24.16 41.60 3.28
N SER A 38 -24.22 40.29 3.04
CA SER A 38 -24.71 39.31 4.01
C SER A 38 -23.60 38.33 4.41
N LEU A 39 -23.54 38.04 5.72
CA LEU A 39 -22.59 37.10 6.33
C LEU A 39 -23.36 35.92 6.90
N PHE A 40 -23.01 34.71 6.46
CA PHE A 40 -23.62 33.47 6.93
C PHE A 40 -22.59 32.59 7.64
N GLU A 41 -22.92 32.10 8.82
CA GLU A 41 -22.19 31.06 9.54
C GLU A 41 -22.66 29.69 9.07
N VAL A 42 -21.73 28.80 8.79
CA VAL A 42 -22.00 27.40 8.52
C VAL A 42 -21.90 26.63 9.83
N ASP A 43 -23.02 26.07 10.30
CA ASP A 43 -23.01 25.19 11.47
C ASP A 43 -22.50 23.80 11.07
N ASP A 44 -21.29 23.47 11.54
CA ASP A 44 -20.63 22.18 11.30
C ASP A 44 -21.45 20.96 11.76
N LYS A 45 -22.39 21.12 12.70
CA LYS A 45 -23.19 20.01 13.25
C LYS A 45 -24.48 19.75 12.48
N SER A 46 -25.08 20.79 11.90
CA SER A 46 -26.38 20.69 11.22
C SER A 46 -26.31 20.89 9.70
N GLY A 47 -25.19 21.39 9.17
CA GLY A 47 -25.04 21.76 7.76
C GLY A 47 -25.93 22.94 7.36
N LYS A 48 -26.57 23.62 8.32
CA LYS A 48 -27.43 24.78 8.06
C LYS A 48 -26.64 26.07 8.15
N LEU A 49 -27.01 27.00 7.27
CA LEU A 49 -26.49 28.36 7.26
C LEU A 49 -27.31 29.23 8.23
N ASN A 50 -26.64 29.80 9.23
CA ASN A 50 -27.21 30.78 10.14
C ASN A 50 -26.73 32.18 9.74
N SER A 51 -27.60 33.18 9.75
CA SER A 51 -27.18 34.57 9.48
C SER A 51 -26.52 35.17 10.72
N ILE A 52 -25.30 35.70 10.60
CA ILE A 52 -24.53 36.24 11.74
C ILE A 52 -24.99 37.65 12.10
N ASN A 53 -25.35 38.47 11.10
CA ASN A 53 -25.77 39.86 11.27
C ASN A 53 -26.77 40.24 10.17
N HIS A 54 -27.83 40.97 10.53
CA HIS A 54 -28.73 41.55 9.53
C HIS A 54 -27.95 42.48 8.59
N ILE A 55 -28.21 42.28 7.29
CA ILE A 55 -27.62 42.91 6.10
C ILE A 55 -27.13 44.35 6.37
N PHE A 56 -25.89 44.67 5.98
CA PHE A 56 -25.37 46.04 6.02
C PHE A 56 -24.99 46.54 4.62
N SER A 57 -25.09 47.86 4.40
CA SER A 57 -24.91 48.49 3.09
C SER A 57 -23.73 49.46 3.08
N ILE A 58 -22.85 49.32 2.09
CA ILE A 58 -21.70 50.19 1.82
C ILE A 58 -22.11 51.48 1.05
N GLY A 59 -23.33 51.53 0.50
CA GLY A 59 -23.88 52.70 -0.19
C GLY A 59 -23.29 52.97 -1.59
N ASP A 60 -22.63 51.98 -2.20
CA ASP A 60 -22.09 52.05 -3.57
C ASP A 60 -22.12 50.68 -4.25
N GLU A 61 -22.18 50.66 -5.59
CA GLU A 61 -22.28 49.39 -6.33
C GLU A 61 -20.99 48.57 -6.21
N ILE A 62 -21.06 47.35 -5.66
CA ILE A 62 -19.93 46.43 -5.55
C ILE A 62 -19.69 45.75 -6.91
N MET A 63 -18.42 45.68 -7.33
CA MET A 63 -18.01 45.14 -8.63
C MET A 63 -17.16 43.87 -8.51
N CYS A 64 -16.33 43.79 -7.48
CA CYS A 64 -15.47 42.64 -7.22
C CYS A 64 -15.11 42.57 -5.73
N CYS A 65 -14.84 41.37 -5.23
CA CYS A 65 -14.43 41.14 -3.85
C CYS A 65 -13.23 40.20 -3.79
N CYS A 66 -12.44 40.29 -2.72
CA CYS A 66 -11.34 39.37 -2.44
C CYS A 66 -11.23 39.12 -0.93
N GLN A 67 -10.68 37.97 -0.55
CA GLN A 67 -10.36 37.68 0.84
C GLN A 67 -8.99 38.30 1.22
N LYS A 68 -8.93 38.98 2.36
CA LYS A 68 -7.72 39.49 2.99
C LYS A 68 -7.37 38.65 4.22
N VAL A 69 -6.11 38.26 4.34
CA VAL A 69 -5.59 37.48 5.47
C VAL A 69 -4.42 38.23 6.09
N THR A 70 -4.50 38.54 7.38
CA THR A 70 -3.46 39.32 8.07
C THR A 70 -2.86 38.51 9.20
N GLU A 71 -1.54 38.29 9.19
CA GLU A 71 -0.82 37.64 10.29
C GLU A 71 -0.34 38.69 11.30
N ARG A 72 -0.89 38.69 12.51
CA ARG A 72 -0.42 39.52 13.63
C ARG A 72 0.45 38.71 14.57
N LYS A 73 1.71 39.12 14.74
CA LYS A 73 2.62 38.58 15.76
C LYS A 73 2.48 39.41 17.03
N THR A 74 1.91 38.84 18.08
CA THR A 74 1.84 39.48 19.40
C THR A 74 2.94 38.93 20.31
N LYS A 75 3.74 39.84 20.89
CA LYS A 75 4.71 39.50 21.94
C LYS A 75 4.02 39.63 23.30
N THR A 76 3.76 38.53 23.96
CA THR A 76 3.31 38.53 25.36
C THR A 76 4.48 38.93 26.26
N LYS A 77 4.40 40.12 26.87
CA LYS A 77 5.25 40.41 28.04
C LYS A 77 4.72 39.61 29.23
N PRO A 78 5.57 38.93 30.01
CA PRO A 78 5.12 38.27 31.23
C PRO A 78 4.66 39.36 32.21
N ALA A 79 3.37 39.36 32.54
CA ALA A 79 2.82 40.23 33.56
C ALA A 79 3.26 39.70 34.93
N THR A 80 4.35 40.23 35.47
CA THR A 80 4.56 40.27 36.91
C THR A 80 3.75 41.44 37.47
N ILE A 81 3.02 41.22 38.57
CA ILE A 81 3.17 41.94 39.86
C ILE A 81 1.89 41.79 40.71
N HIS A 82 2.08 41.23 41.91
CA HIS A 82 1.33 41.55 43.11
C HIS A 82 1.47 43.05 43.41
N ASP A 83 0.40 43.83 43.45
CA ASP A 83 0.24 44.85 44.49
C ASP A 83 -1.20 45.37 44.56
N GLU A 84 -1.71 45.43 45.78
CA GLU A 84 -2.99 46.04 46.14
C GLU A 84 -2.89 47.58 46.04
N THR A 85 -3.95 48.26 45.61
CA THR A 85 -4.65 49.32 46.40
C THR A 85 -5.69 50.10 45.58
N SER A 86 -6.90 50.15 46.15
CA SER A 86 -7.92 51.23 46.14
C SER A 86 -8.32 51.92 44.82
N GLY A 87 -9.61 51.77 44.46
CA GLY A 87 -10.33 52.71 43.60
C GLY A 87 -11.65 52.13 43.09
N ASP A 88 -12.77 52.62 43.63
CA ASP A 88 -14.14 52.32 43.20
C ASP A 88 -14.36 52.52 41.70
N ILE A 89 -14.77 51.47 40.97
CA ILE A 89 -15.41 51.57 39.64
C ILE A 89 -16.47 50.46 39.50
N ASP A 90 -17.63 50.86 38.99
CA ASP A 90 -18.93 50.18 38.90
C ASP A 90 -18.96 48.71 38.43
N GLU A 91 -19.91 47.98 39.02
CA GLU A 91 -20.19 46.55 38.86
C GLU A 91 -21.02 46.21 37.59
N GLY A 92 -20.89 47.01 36.52
CA GLY A 92 -21.64 46.85 35.26
C GLY A 92 -20.84 46.29 34.08
N ASP A 93 -19.51 46.46 34.06
CA ASP A 93 -18.69 46.23 32.84
C ASP A 93 -17.79 44.98 32.87
N LYS A 94 -17.83 44.19 33.96
CA LYS A 94 -17.07 42.92 34.02
C LYS A 94 -17.74 41.78 33.28
N ASN A 95 -19.07 41.80 33.10
CA ASN A 95 -19.79 40.73 32.41
C ASN A 95 -19.64 40.78 30.88
N LEU A 96 -19.42 41.96 30.29
CA LEU A 96 -19.20 42.10 28.84
C LEU A 96 -17.79 41.65 28.43
N PHE A 97 -16.77 41.90 29.27
CA PHE A 97 -15.41 41.48 28.98
C PHE A 97 -15.23 39.96 29.15
N ASP A 98 -15.88 39.36 30.15
CA ASP A 98 -15.89 37.91 30.34
C ASP A 98 -16.77 37.18 29.31
N GLU A 99 -17.83 37.81 28.78
CA GLU A 99 -18.61 37.26 27.66
C GLU A 99 -17.85 37.33 26.33
N VAL A 100 -17.08 38.39 26.06
CA VAL A 100 -16.22 38.50 24.87
C VAL A 100 -15.04 37.53 24.93
N ILE A 101 -14.49 37.26 26.12
CA ILE A 101 -13.45 36.24 26.31
C ILE A 101 -14.04 34.83 26.19
N LYS A 102 -15.23 34.57 26.75
CA LYS A 102 -15.93 33.27 26.56
C LYS A 102 -16.42 33.05 25.12
N ALA A 103 -16.70 34.12 24.37
CA ALA A 103 -16.97 34.05 22.94
C ALA A 103 -15.69 33.73 22.14
N LYS A 104 -14.53 34.25 22.57
CA LYS A 104 -13.20 33.92 22.01
C LYS A 104 -12.66 32.54 22.42
N GLU A 105 -13.09 31.99 23.55
CA GLU A 105 -12.73 30.64 24.02
C GLU A 105 -13.59 29.54 23.38
N ARG A 106 -14.75 29.88 22.81
CA ARG A 106 -15.61 28.97 22.04
C ARG A 106 -15.15 28.76 20.60
N THR A 107 -14.32 29.66 20.06
CA THR A 107 -13.77 29.59 18.70
C THR A 107 -12.31 29.16 18.75
N SER A 108 -12.10 27.84 18.71
CA SER A 108 -10.81 27.16 18.84
C SER A 108 -9.77 27.61 17.79
N LEU A 109 -8.75 28.36 18.21
CA LEU A 109 -7.45 28.44 17.52
C LEU A 109 -6.29 28.61 18.53
N ILE A 110 -5.71 27.49 18.95
CA ILE A 110 -4.28 27.41 19.28
C ILE A 110 -3.71 26.31 18.38
N ILE A 111 -2.87 26.67 17.40
CA ILE A 111 -1.99 25.72 16.69
C ILE A 111 -0.62 25.82 17.37
N PRO A 112 -0.20 24.89 18.23
CA PRO A 112 1.17 24.85 18.68
C PRO A 112 2.02 24.20 17.59
N LYS A 113 2.83 25.00 16.87
CA LYS A 113 4.01 24.44 16.19
C LYS A 113 5.05 24.03 17.23
N ALA A 114 5.77 22.96 16.91
CA ALA A 114 6.67 22.22 17.78
C ALA A 114 7.66 23.08 18.59
N LYS A 115 7.95 22.59 19.81
CA LYS A 115 8.86 23.15 20.81
C LYS A 115 10.24 23.51 20.24
N GLU A 116 10.54 24.80 20.18
CA GLU A 116 11.89 25.33 20.41
C GLU A 116 11.86 26.20 21.67
N ALA A 117 12.76 25.90 22.60
CA ALA A 117 12.83 26.58 23.88
C ALA A 117 13.35 28.01 23.70
N GLY A 118 12.46 29.00 23.83
CA GLY A 118 12.80 30.41 24.02
C GLY A 118 11.97 31.37 23.14
N ASN A 119 11.11 32.15 23.79
CA ASN A 119 10.18 33.16 23.24
C ASN A 119 8.86 32.60 22.66
N GLU A 120 7.79 32.65 23.45
CA GLU A 120 6.42 32.44 22.98
C GLU A 120 5.96 33.66 22.16
N GLU A 121 6.09 33.59 20.83
CA GLU A 121 5.43 34.51 19.90
C GLU A 121 4.11 33.86 19.45
N ILE A 122 2.96 34.46 19.80
CA ILE A 122 1.65 34.00 19.33
C ILE A 122 1.33 34.73 18.03
N THR A 123 1.11 33.98 16.96
CA THR A 123 0.70 34.52 15.65
C THR A 123 -0.81 34.34 15.51
N THR A 124 -1.57 35.43 15.56
CA THR A 124 -3.02 35.42 15.34
C THR A 124 -3.32 35.78 13.88
N VAL A 125 -4.14 34.97 13.22
CA VAL A 125 -4.57 35.22 11.83
C VAL A 125 -5.93 35.92 11.88
N GLU A 126 -6.00 37.15 11.37
CA GLU A 126 -7.25 37.91 11.25
C GLU A 126 -7.74 37.84 9.79
N CYS A 127 -9.03 37.60 9.58
CA CYS A 127 -9.66 37.52 8.27
C CYS A 127 -10.55 38.74 8.01
N ALA A 128 -10.35 39.39 6.87
CA ALA A 128 -11.19 40.48 6.37
C ALA A 128 -11.50 40.27 4.87
N PHE A 129 -12.41 41.05 4.32
CA PHE A 129 -12.81 41.02 2.92
C PHE A 129 -12.57 42.39 2.28
N ILE A 130 -12.04 42.43 1.07
CA ILE A 130 -11.84 43.66 0.31
C ILE A 130 -12.94 43.74 -0.74
N ALA A 131 -13.69 44.84 -0.76
CA ALA A 131 -14.72 45.12 -1.75
C ALA A 131 -14.33 46.31 -2.63
N GLY A 132 -14.28 46.10 -3.95
CA GLY A 132 -14.08 47.14 -4.95
C GLY A 132 -15.41 47.61 -5.52
N THR A 133 -15.62 48.93 -5.56
CA THR A 133 -16.87 49.53 -6.01
C THR A 133 -16.77 50.22 -7.37
N LYS A 134 -17.93 50.49 -7.98
CA LYS A 134 -18.04 51.15 -9.29
C LYS A 134 -17.50 52.58 -9.32
N LYS A 135 -17.56 53.33 -8.21
CA LYS A 135 -16.92 54.65 -8.12
C LYS A 135 -15.42 54.56 -7.83
N GLY A 136 -14.85 53.36 -7.84
CA GLY A 136 -13.43 53.13 -7.59
C GLY A 136 -13.05 53.17 -6.11
N ASN A 137 -14.00 53.09 -5.17
CA ASN A 137 -13.65 53.00 -3.74
C ASN A 137 -13.30 51.55 -3.38
N ILE A 138 -12.25 51.37 -2.59
CA ILE A 138 -11.83 50.09 -2.03
C ILE A 138 -12.12 50.09 -0.54
N PHE A 139 -12.97 49.16 -0.11
CA PHE A 139 -13.35 48.98 1.29
C PHE A 139 -12.73 47.70 1.83
N VAL A 140 -12.35 47.71 3.11
CA VAL A 140 -12.03 46.50 3.89
C VAL A 140 -13.17 46.28 4.87
N VAL A 141 -13.68 45.05 4.92
CA VAL A 141 -14.81 44.60 5.72
C VAL A 141 -14.33 43.47 6.64
N THR A 142 -14.40 43.64 7.94
CA THR A 142 -14.00 42.59 8.90
C THR A 142 -15.08 41.50 8.99
N ALA A 143 -14.72 40.32 9.50
CA ALA A 143 -15.68 39.24 9.76
C ALA A 143 -16.80 39.64 10.77
N GLU A 144 -16.55 40.67 11.58
CA GLU A 144 -17.51 41.25 12.55
C GLU A 144 -18.52 42.21 11.88
N GLY A 145 -18.35 42.51 10.59
CA GLY A 145 -19.22 43.41 9.82
C GLY A 145 -18.80 44.89 9.84
N VAL A 146 -17.63 45.22 10.40
CA VAL A 146 -17.09 46.59 10.39
C VAL A 146 -16.44 46.86 9.04
N TRP A 147 -16.75 48.01 8.40
CA TRP A 147 -16.21 48.35 7.10
C TRP A 147 -15.58 49.75 7.05
N ASN A 148 -14.40 49.85 6.41
CA ASN A 148 -13.62 51.08 6.30
C ASN A 148 -13.16 51.32 4.86
N LYS A 149 -13.24 52.58 4.38
CA LYS A 149 -12.69 52.97 3.07
C LYS A 149 -11.18 53.11 3.16
N VAL A 150 -10.46 52.25 2.45
CA VAL A 150 -9.00 52.15 2.52
C VAL A 150 -8.30 52.90 1.38
N TYR A 151 -8.87 52.91 0.17
CA TYR A 151 -8.30 53.60 -0.99
C TYR A 151 -9.37 54.03 -2.01
N GLN A 152 -9.01 54.91 -2.95
CA GLN A 152 -9.84 55.27 -4.09
C GLN A 152 -9.00 55.27 -5.39
N ILE A 153 -9.41 54.44 -6.35
CA ILE A 153 -8.84 54.34 -7.69
C ILE A 153 -9.62 55.22 -8.68
N GLU A 154 -8.99 55.53 -9.82
CA GLU A 154 -9.55 56.44 -10.83
C GLU A 154 -10.65 55.80 -11.71
N ASN A 155 -10.69 54.46 -11.77
CA ASN A 155 -11.59 53.72 -12.66
C ASN A 155 -12.20 52.51 -11.92
N ILE A 156 -13.07 51.76 -12.58
CA ILE A 156 -13.77 50.62 -11.98
C ILE A 156 -12.79 49.48 -11.69
N ALA A 157 -12.76 49.00 -10.44
CA ALA A 157 -12.05 47.78 -10.06
C ALA A 157 -12.74 46.58 -10.71
N LYS A 158 -12.01 45.85 -11.56
CA LYS A 158 -12.50 44.64 -12.21
C LYS A 158 -12.19 43.39 -11.39
N GLN A 159 -10.95 43.27 -10.92
CA GLN A 159 -10.52 42.17 -10.07
C GLN A 159 -9.64 42.72 -8.95
N VAL A 160 -9.82 42.19 -7.75
CA VAL A 160 -8.95 42.44 -6.60
C VAL A 160 -8.35 41.11 -6.19
N LEU A 161 -7.05 41.10 -5.95
CA LEU A 161 -6.30 39.98 -5.39
C LEU A 161 -5.52 40.46 -4.18
N PHE A 162 -5.23 39.56 -3.26
CA PHE A 162 -4.47 39.88 -2.07
C PHE A 162 -3.28 38.92 -1.92
N ASN A 163 -2.08 39.46 -1.78
CA ASN A 163 -0.88 38.71 -1.51
C ASN A 163 -0.57 38.75 -0.01
N THR A 164 -0.72 37.59 0.64
CA THR A 164 -0.53 37.42 2.08
C THR A 164 0.91 37.63 2.53
N ALA A 165 1.91 37.23 1.75
CA ALA A 165 3.32 37.27 2.16
C ALA A 165 3.85 38.70 2.31
N GLU A 166 3.44 39.59 1.41
CA GLU A 166 3.90 40.99 1.36
C GLU A 166 2.83 41.98 1.82
N ASN A 167 1.64 41.49 2.22
CA ASN A 167 0.47 42.28 2.62
C ASN A 167 0.08 43.35 1.56
N LEU A 168 -0.04 42.89 0.31
CA LEU A 168 -0.31 43.73 -0.86
C LEU A 168 -1.71 43.48 -1.41
N ILE A 169 -2.43 44.56 -1.69
CA ILE A 169 -3.67 44.52 -2.48
C ILE A 169 -3.29 44.79 -3.93
N LEU A 170 -3.60 43.85 -4.81
CA LEU A 170 -3.40 43.93 -6.25
C LEU A 170 -4.74 44.21 -6.90
N ILE A 171 -4.85 45.28 -7.69
CA ILE A 171 -6.10 45.68 -8.31
C ILE A 171 -5.90 45.80 -9.82
N LEU A 172 -6.76 45.14 -10.58
CA LEU A 172 -6.87 45.32 -12.03
C LEU A 172 -8.13 46.11 -12.35
N THR A 173 -8.00 47.21 -13.08
CA THR A 173 -9.12 48.04 -13.52
C THR A 173 -9.61 47.70 -14.92
N SER A 174 -10.80 48.18 -15.29
CA SER A 174 -11.42 47.98 -16.61
C SER A 174 -10.61 48.55 -17.79
N ASP A 175 -9.79 49.57 -17.56
CA ASP A 175 -8.87 50.17 -18.53
C ASP A 175 -7.46 49.54 -18.53
N MET A 176 -7.32 48.36 -17.92
CA MET A 176 -6.08 47.58 -17.80
C MET A 176 -4.98 48.30 -17.00
N MET A 177 -5.33 49.15 -16.03
CA MET A 177 -4.37 49.64 -15.05
C MET A 177 -4.24 48.64 -13.90
N PHE A 178 -3.00 48.30 -13.57
CA PHE A 178 -2.64 47.44 -12.46
C PHE A 178 -2.10 48.30 -11.31
N TYR A 179 -2.74 48.23 -10.16
CA TYR A 179 -2.34 48.91 -8.93
C TYR A 179 -1.80 47.89 -7.94
N GLN A 180 -0.68 48.22 -7.30
CA GLN A 180 -0.15 47.53 -6.13
C GLN A 180 -0.23 48.47 -4.94
N LEU A 181 -1.09 48.13 -3.98
CA LEU A 181 -1.30 48.91 -2.77
C LEU A 181 -0.74 48.15 -1.56
N VAL A 182 0.00 48.84 -0.70
CA VAL A 182 0.45 48.30 0.59
C VAL A 182 -0.59 48.68 1.65
N CYS A 183 -1.16 47.70 2.33
CA CYS A 183 -2.16 47.91 3.37
C CYS A 183 -1.58 47.53 4.75
N PRO A 184 -1.16 48.48 5.60
CA PRO A 184 -0.50 48.16 6.87
C PRO A 184 -1.41 47.50 7.92
N GLY A 185 -2.74 47.66 7.81
CA GLY A 185 -3.74 47.13 8.73
C GLY A 185 -5.17 47.43 8.24
N ASP A 186 -6.19 46.83 8.85
CA ASP A 186 -7.59 46.92 8.40
C ASP A 186 -8.20 48.33 8.51
N ASP A 187 -7.74 49.12 9.48
CA ASP A 187 -8.21 50.50 9.72
C ASP A 187 -7.33 51.60 9.10
N VAL A 188 -6.24 51.21 8.43
CA VAL A 188 -5.23 52.16 7.92
C VAL A 188 -5.39 52.34 6.41
N LYS A 189 -5.43 53.60 5.95
CA LYS A 189 -5.44 53.94 4.52
C LYS A 189 -4.26 53.29 3.80
N ALA A 190 -4.53 52.62 2.68
CA ALA A 190 -3.48 51.96 1.91
C ALA A 190 -2.62 52.99 1.17
N THR A 191 -1.37 52.63 0.92
CA THR A 191 -0.40 53.44 0.17
C THR A 191 -0.11 52.80 -1.17
N GLU A 192 -0.06 53.62 -2.24
CA GLU A 192 0.26 53.13 -3.58
C GLU A 192 1.76 52.88 -3.72
N LYS A 193 2.13 51.64 -4.07
CA LYS A 193 3.52 51.24 -4.33
C LYS A 193 3.86 51.29 -5.82
N LEU A 194 2.92 50.86 -6.66
CA LEU A 194 3.14 50.77 -8.11
C LEU A 194 1.80 50.94 -8.86
N ARG A 195 1.87 51.63 -10.00
CA ARG A 195 0.78 51.74 -10.98
C ARG A 195 1.33 51.56 -12.40
N VAL A 196 0.85 50.55 -13.12
CA VAL A 196 1.31 50.22 -14.49
C VAL A 196 0.12 50.01 -15.42
N LYS A 197 0.22 50.40 -16.69
CA LYS A 197 -0.76 50.09 -17.72
C LYS A 197 -0.38 48.79 -18.43
N LEU A 198 -1.24 47.78 -18.37
CA LEU A 198 -1.07 46.50 -19.04
C LEU A 198 -1.66 46.54 -20.46
N SER A 199 -1.04 45.79 -21.39
CA SER A 199 -1.57 45.58 -22.74
C SER A 199 -2.30 44.24 -22.82
N GLY A 200 -3.62 44.24 -23.05
CA GLY A 200 -4.39 43.01 -23.24
C GLY A 200 -5.90 43.24 -23.40
N LYS A 201 -6.60 42.24 -23.95
CA LYS A 201 -8.08 42.20 -23.96
C LYS A 201 -8.55 41.47 -22.70
N GLY A 202 -9.05 42.22 -21.72
CA GLY A 202 -9.32 41.70 -20.37
C GLY A 202 -10.79 41.45 -20.05
N VAL A 203 -11.68 41.16 -21.02
CA VAL A 203 -13.14 41.05 -20.73
C VAL A 203 -13.47 39.89 -19.79
N PHE A 204 -12.76 38.76 -19.90
CA PHE A 204 -12.91 37.59 -19.03
C PHE A 204 -11.60 37.20 -18.36
N PHE A 205 -10.72 38.19 -18.12
CA PHE A 205 -9.48 37.92 -17.41
C PHE A 205 -9.78 37.66 -15.94
N GLU A 206 -9.35 36.49 -15.45
CA GLU A 206 -9.32 36.15 -14.04
C GLU A 206 -8.04 35.37 -13.74
N ALA A 207 -7.36 35.75 -12.65
CA ALA A 207 -6.20 35.04 -12.14
C ALA A 207 -6.43 34.58 -10.70
N THR A 208 -5.95 33.39 -10.38
CA THR A 208 -6.02 32.79 -9.04
C THR A 208 -4.67 32.17 -8.67
N ASP A 209 -4.26 32.33 -7.42
CA ASP A 209 -3.05 31.74 -6.87
C ASP A 209 -3.27 30.25 -6.57
N VAL A 210 -2.41 29.40 -7.13
CA VAL A 210 -2.41 27.93 -6.95
C VAL A 210 -1.43 27.51 -5.84
N GLY A 211 -0.64 28.46 -5.30
CA GLY A 211 0.37 28.20 -4.29
C GLY A 211 1.70 27.74 -4.88
N ASN A 212 2.75 27.78 -4.06
CA ASN A 212 4.14 27.44 -4.43
C ASN A 212 4.70 28.23 -5.63
N GLY A 213 4.19 29.44 -5.88
CA GLY A 213 4.61 30.28 -7.00
C GLY A 213 3.91 29.98 -8.34
N LEU A 214 2.92 29.08 -8.35
CA LEU A 214 2.13 28.79 -9.56
C LEU A 214 0.87 29.65 -9.62
N ILE A 215 0.63 30.33 -10.74
CA ILE A 215 -0.57 31.15 -10.98
C ILE A 215 -1.39 30.55 -12.12
N ALA A 216 -2.70 30.40 -11.90
CA ALA A 216 -3.66 30.04 -12.94
C ALA A 216 -4.32 31.31 -13.51
N MET A 217 -4.31 31.45 -14.83
CA MET A 217 -4.89 32.59 -15.54
C MET A 217 -5.87 32.11 -16.62
N SER A 218 -7.08 32.67 -16.61
CA SER A 218 -8.05 32.57 -17.70
C SER A 218 -8.16 33.90 -18.43
N TYR A 219 -8.32 33.85 -19.76
CA TYR A 219 -8.52 35.02 -20.63
C TYR A 219 -9.89 35.01 -21.32
N GLY A 220 -10.82 34.13 -20.92
CA GLY A 220 -12.04 33.84 -21.70
C GLY A 220 -11.77 32.98 -22.92
N GLU A 221 -10.83 32.05 -22.80
CA GLU A 221 -10.51 31.05 -23.82
C GLU A 221 -10.93 29.66 -23.31
N LYS A 222 -10.77 28.63 -24.15
CA LYS A 222 -11.00 27.22 -23.79
C LYS A 222 -9.89 26.61 -22.91
N GLU A 223 -8.91 27.43 -22.52
CA GLU A 223 -7.71 26.99 -21.84
C GLU A 223 -7.35 27.92 -20.67
N ILE A 224 -6.82 27.32 -19.61
CA ILE A 224 -6.21 28.01 -18.46
C ILE A 224 -4.70 27.93 -18.63
N ARG A 225 -4.03 29.06 -18.52
CA ARG A 225 -2.57 29.13 -18.53
C ARG A 225 -2.06 29.06 -17.10
N LEU A 226 -1.15 28.13 -16.86
CA LEU A 226 -0.44 27.97 -15.61
C LEU A 226 0.95 28.56 -15.78
N TRP A 227 1.30 29.52 -14.93
CA TRP A 227 2.60 30.16 -14.96
C TRP A 227 3.32 29.93 -13.64
N ASP A 228 4.46 29.24 -13.71
CA ASP A 228 5.36 29.06 -12.59
C ASP A 228 6.30 30.27 -12.50
N LEU A 229 6.11 31.07 -11.45
CA LEU A 229 6.92 32.26 -11.20
C LEU A 229 8.35 31.94 -10.76
N VAL A 230 8.59 30.74 -10.22
CA VAL A 230 9.90 30.34 -9.66
C VAL A 230 10.80 29.79 -10.74
N ASN A 231 10.26 28.89 -11.58
CA ASN A 231 11.02 28.24 -12.65
C ASN A 231 10.88 28.95 -14.01
N GLU A 232 10.02 29.98 -14.10
CA GLU A 232 9.65 30.69 -15.34
C GLU A 232 9.00 29.80 -16.42
N ASP A 233 8.50 28.63 -16.03
CA ASP A 233 7.84 27.67 -16.92
C ASP A 233 6.36 28.00 -17.11
N ASN A 234 5.83 27.65 -18.29
CA ASN A 234 4.43 27.87 -18.66
C ASN A 234 3.79 26.55 -19.11
N ALA A 235 2.59 26.28 -18.62
CA ALA A 235 1.78 25.13 -19.01
C ALA A 235 0.36 25.56 -19.36
N ILE A 236 -0.35 24.71 -20.10
CA ILE A 236 -1.71 24.99 -20.57
C ILE A 236 -2.59 23.78 -20.30
N VAL A 237 -3.70 24.00 -19.61
CA VAL A 237 -4.76 23.01 -19.37
C VAL A 237 -5.99 23.39 -20.17
N LYS A 238 -6.60 22.42 -20.88
CA LYS A 238 -7.67 22.68 -21.86
C LYS A 238 -8.95 21.94 -21.51
N LEU A 239 -10.08 22.49 -21.94
CA LEU A 239 -11.35 21.78 -22.02
C LEU A 239 -11.27 20.70 -23.13
N LEU A 240 -11.74 19.49 -22.84
CA LEU A 240 -11.72 18.36 -23.78
C LEU A 240 -13.15 17.94 -24.14
N PRO A 241 -13.50 17.81 -25.43
CA PRO A 241 -14.83 17.33 -25.86
C PRO A 241 -15.20 15.95 -25.30
N ASP A 242 -14.23 15.05 -25.18
CA ASP A 242 -14.40 13.69 -24.63
C ASP A 242 -14.89 13.69 -23.16
N LYS A 243 -14.77 14.81 -22.47
CA LYS A 243 -15.22 15.01 -21.07
C LYS A 243 -16.55 15.76 -20.97
N GLY A 244 -17.26 15.99 -22.07
CA GLY A 244 -18.60 16.58 -22.10
C GLY A 244 -18.65 18.10 -22.31
N PHE A 245 -17.56 18.70 -22.77
CA PHE A 245 -17.46 20.14 -23.08
C PHE A 245 -17.69 20.42 -24.57
N ASP A 246 -18.33 21.56 -24.87
CA ASP A 246 -18.59 21.94 -26.24
C ASP A 246 -17.33 22.58 -26.87
N PRO A 247 -17.06 22.41 -28.18
CA PRO A 247 -15.84 22.89 -28.82
C PRO A 247 -15.64 24.42 -28.76
N ASP A 248 -16.75 25.17 -28.70
CA ASP A 248 -16.79 26.64 -28.68
C ASP A 248 -16.93 27.21 -27.25
N ASP A 249 -16.93 26.35 -26.23
CA ASP A 249 -17.09 26.76 -24.84
C ASP A 249 -15.81 27.41 -24.29
N PHE A 250 -15.96 28.47 -23.50
CA PHE A 250 -14.85 29.17 -22.87
C PHE A 250 -15.08 29.40 -21.38
N ILE A 251 -13.97 29.61 -20.66
CA ILE A 251 -13.96 29.68 -19.20
C ILE A 251 -14.24 31.11 -18.76
N THR A 252 -15.29 31.29 -17.97
CA THR A 252 -15.74 32.60 -17.45
C THR A 252 -15.10 32.93 -16.12
N THR A 253 -14.96 31.95 -15.22
CA THR A 253 -14.37 32.14 -13.89
C THR A 253 -13.54 30.94 -13.43
N VAL A 254 -12.55 31.16 -12.55
CA VAL A 254 -11.60 30.15 -12.04
C VAL A 254 -11.35 30.30 -10.54
N SER A 255 -11.45 29.19 -9.80
CA SER A 255 -11.06 29.08 -8.39
C SER A 255 -10.16 27.88 -8.15
N TYR A 256 -9.24 27.99 -7.20
CA TYR A 256 -8.36 26.90 -6.76
C TYR A 256 -8.74 26.41 -5.37
N SER A 257 -8.67 25.09 -5.14
CA SER A 257 -8.81 24.46 -3.83
C SER A 257 -7.46 23.92 -3.35
N PRO A 258 -6.84 24.54 -2.32
CA PRO A 258 -5.59 24.04 -1.75
C PRO A 258 -5.72 22.63 -1.14
N ARG A 259 -6.88 22.32 -0.54
CA ARG A 259 -7.12 21.04 0.14
C ARG A 259 -7.22 19.86 -0.83
N LYS A 260 -7.79 20.07 -2.02
CA LYS A 260 -7.96 19.03 -3.04
C LYS A 260 -6.88 19.02 -4.12
N ASP A 261 -6.03 20.03 -4.08
CA ASP A 261 -5.10 20.38 -5.14
C ASP A 261 -5.76 20.33 -6.53
N CYS A 262 -6.86 21.09 -6.68
CA CYS A 262 -7.62 21.14 -7.92
C CYS A 262 -7.98 22.57 -8.32
N ILE A 263 -7.96 22.81 -9.62
CA ILE A 263 -8.42 24.05 -10.24
C ILE A 263 -9.82 23.77 -10.80
N THR A 264 -10.80 24.59 -10.45
CA THR A 264 -12.14 24.52 -11.03
C THR A 264 -12.39 25.79 -11.83
N GLY A 265 -12.86 25.64 -13.05
CA GLY A 265 -13.35 26.72 -13.90
C GLY A 265 -14.82 26.52 -14.24
N ALA A 266 -15.60 27.60 -14.28
CA ALA A 266 -16.94 27.59 -14.84
C ALA A 266 -16.89 28.03 -16.31
N THR A 267 -17.76 27.45 -17.13
CA THR A 267 -17.83 27.74 -18.56
C THR A 267 -19.08 28.52 -18.95
N GLN A 268 -19.08 29.12 -20.13
CA GLN A 268 -20.23 29.86 -20.66
C GLN A 268 -21.47 28.96 -20.83
N SER A 269 -21.28 27.68 -21.15
CA SER A 269 -22.36 26.68 -21.27
C SER A 269 -22.94 26.18 -19.94
N CYS A 270 -22.65 26.87 -18.83
CA CYS A 270 -23.09 26.51 -17.47
C CYS A 270 -22.51 25.18 -16.97
N LYS A 271 -21.28 24.82 -17.37
CA LYS A 271 -20.59 23.60 -16.90
C LYS A 271 -19.44 23.96 -15.98
N LEU A 272 -19.19 23.12 -14.98
CA LEU A 272 -17.99 23.16 -14.13
C LEU A 272 -16.96 22.18 -14.68
N ALA A 273 -15.78 22.70 -14.99
CA ALA A 273 -14.57 21.95 -15.35
C ALA A 273 -13.63 21.92 -14.17
N THR A 274 -13.24 20.73 -13.72
CA THR A 274 -12.27 20.58 -12.62
C THR A 274 -11.03 19.84 -13.11
N TRP A 275 -9.86 20.46 -12.98
CA TRP A 275 -8.56 19.85 -13.21
C TRP A 275 -7.97 19.47 -11.86
N LYS A 276 -7.77 18.16 -11.65
CA LYS A 276 -7.17 17.63 -10.42
C LYS A 276 -5.68 17.36 -10.67
N ARG A 277 -4.82 17.77 -9.75
CA ARG A 277 -3.40 17.43 -9.86
C ARG A 277 -3.20 15.93 -9.62
N ARG A 278 -2.43 15.28 -10.50
CA ARG A 278 -1.95 13.90 -10.38
C ARG A 278 -0.65 13.92 -9.60
N ILE A 279 -0.54 12.99 -8.66
CA ILE A 279 0.71 12.72 -7.95
C ILE A 279 1.60 11.95 -8.94
N ALA A 280 2.49 12.66 -9.62
CA ALA A 280 3.56 12.05 -10.38
C ALA A 280 4.91 12.54 -9.82
N GLY A 281 5.94 11.71 -9.96
CA GLY A 281 7.28 12.04 -9.46
C GLY A 281 7.77 13.38 -10.01
N ASN A 282 8.68 14.04 -9.26
CA ASN A 282 9.19 15.41 -9.52
C ASN A 282 9.70 15.71 -10.95
N ASP A 283 9.80 14.71 -11.85
CA ASP A 283 10.27 14.85 -13.23
C ASP A 283 9.17 15.08 -14.29
N ASP A 284 7.88 15.05 -13.93
CA ASP A 284 6.80 15.27 -14.89
C ASP A 284 6.54 16.77 -15.18
N ALA A 285 6.45 17.10 -16.47
CA ALA A 285 6.11 18.45 -16.93
C ALA A 285 4.75 18.91 -16.37
N ILE A 286 4.64 20.21 -16.04
CA ILE A 286 3.51 20.81 -15.32
C ILE A 286 2.17 20.50 -16.01
N ASP A 287 2.11 20.45 -17.34
CA ASP A 287 0.90 20.15 -18.10
C ASP A 287 0.35 18.72 -17.88
N ARG A 288 1.24 17.73 -17.69
CA ARG A 288 0.87 16.33 -17.41
C ARG A 288 0.41 16.10 -15.98
N GLN A 289 0.78 17.01 -15.08
CA GLN A 289 0.37 16.96 -13.69
C GLN A 289 -1.13 17.24 -13.54
N TRP A 290 -1.83 17.85 -14.50
CA TRP A 290 -3.24 18.21 -14.34
C TRP A 290 -4.16 17.37 -15.22
N LYS A 291 -5.16 16.71 -14.62
CA LYS A 291 -6.15 15.90 -15.36
C LYS A 291 -7.55 16.49 -15.25
N LEU A 292 -8.19 16.71 -16.40
CA LEU A 292 -9.57 17.17 -16.52
C LEU A 292 -10.57 16.06 -16.12
N GLN A 293 -11.49 16.41 -15.21
CA GLN A 293 -12.63 15.60 -14.79
C GLN A 293 -13.83 15.79 -15.73
N SER A 294 -14.80 14.87 -15.68
CA SER A 294 -16.03 14.98 -16.48
C SER A 294 -16.82 16.25 -16.12
N ALA A 295 -17.44 16.86 -17.13
CA ALA A 295 -18.22 18.07 -16.97
C ALA A 295 -19.38 17.88 -16.00
N ILE A 296 -19.53 18.82 -15.07
CA ILE A 296 -20.70 18.90 -14.19
C ILE A 296 -21.58 20.02 -14.72
N ALA A 297 -22.74 19.69 -15.29
CA ALA A 297 -23.70 20.70 -15.74
C ALA A 297 -24.40 21.33 -14.54
N ALA A 298 -24.53 22.66 -14.56
CA ALA A 298 -25.37 23.42 -13.65
C ALA A 298 -26.62 23.91 -14.39
N ASP A 299 -27.74 24.01 -13.68
CA ASP A 299 -29.03 24.39 -14.26
C ASP A 299 -29.11 25.87 -14.63
N LEU A 300 -28.24 26.71 -14.05
CA LEU A 300 -28.25 28.16 -14.19
C LEU A 300 -26.86 28.70 -14.59
N PRO A 301 -26.79 29.88 -15.24
CA PRO A 301 -25.52 30.55 -15.55
C PRO A 301 -24.69 30.86 -14.31
N ILE A 302 -23.43 30.42 -14.31
CA ILE A 302 -22.51 30.60 -13.19
C ILE A 302 -21.79 31.95 -13.34
N MET A 303 -21.92 32.80 -12.32
CA MET A 303 -21.29 34.12 -12.26
C MET A 303 -19.90 34.06 -11.63
N THR A 304 -19.79 33.44 -10.45
CA THR A 304 -18.54 33.30 -9.70
C THR A 304 -18.52 31.96 -8.96
N ILE A 305 -17.33 31.43 -8.73
CA ILE A 305 -17.11 30.21 -7.93
C ILE A 305 -16.06 30.48 -6.86
N CYS A 306 -16.22 29.90 -5.69
CA CYS A 306 -15.25 30.01 -4.62
C CYS A 306 -15.15 28.71 -3.81
N TRP A 307 -13.97 28.09 -3.88
CA TRP A 307 -13.63 26.98 -2.99
C TRP A 307 -13.31 27.50 -1.59
N SER A 308 -13.78 26.77 -0.58
CA SER A 308 -13.25 26.95 0.76
C SER A 308 -11.79 26.48 0.81
N LYS A 309 -10.95 27.23 1.54
CA LYS A 309 -9.53 26.89 1.72
C LYS A 309 -9.34 25.77 2.74
N VAL A 310 -10.31 25.57 3.63
CA VAL A 310 -10.25 24.61 4.74
C VAL A 310 -11.25 23.48 4.55
N THR A 311 -12.49 23.78 4.14
CA THR A 311 -13.53 22.76 3.93
C THR A 311 -13.56 22.29 2.47
N ASN A 312 -14.13 21.12 2.21
CA ASN A 312 -14.30 20.59 0.85
C ASN A 312 -15.56 21.15 0.14
N ALA A 313 -16.02 22.33 0.57
CA ALA A 313 -17.21 22.99 0.05
C ALA A 313 -16.85 23.98 -1.08
N LEU A 314 -17.69 23.98 -2.12
CA LEU A 314 -17.64 24.90 -3.25
C LEU A 314 -18.90 25.77 -3.22
N ALA A 315 -18.71 27.08 -3.10
CA ALA A 315 -19.80 28.04 -3.27
C ALA A 315 -19.90 28.44 -4.74
N VAL A 316 -21.09 28.31 -5.31
CA VAL A 316 -21.38 28.68 -6.71
C VAL A 316 -22.47 29.74 -6.72
N ASN A 317 -22.16 30.88 -7.33
CA ASN A 317 -23.07 32.00 -7.49
C ASN A 317 -23.75 31.95 -8.86
N PHE A 318 -25.09 31.94 -8.87
CA PHE A 318 -25.94 31.96 -10.07
C PHE A 318 -26.53 33.35 -10.36
N GLY A 319 -26.06 34.39 -9.69
CA GLY A 319 -26.55 35.76 -9.81
C GLY A 319 -27.69 36.07 -8.83
N HIS A 320 -28.73 35.24 -8.73
CA HIS A 320 -29.84 35.47 -7.77
C HIS A 320 -29.80 34.53 -6.55
N SER A 321 -28.91 33.53 -6.59
CA SER A 321 -28.74 32.56 -5.52
C SER A 321 -27.30 32.12 -5.42
N VAL A 322 -26.89 31.72 -4.22
CA VAL A 322 -25.63 31.02 -3.98
C VAL A 322 -25.97 29.61 -3.51
N THR A 323 -25.44 28.61 -4.21
CA THR A 323 -25.59 27.21 -3.85
C THR A 323 -24.27 26.68 -3.32
N LEU A 324 -24.33 26.02 -2.17
CA LEU A 324 -23.19 25.30 -1.62
C LEU A 324 -23.22 23.85 -2.11
N PHE A 325 -22.12 23.47 -2.75
CA PHE A 325 -21.87 22.12 -3.18
C PHE A 325 -20.82 21.49 -2.27
N SER A 326 -21.13 20.32 -1.73
CA SER A 326 -20.13 19.49 -1.07
C SER A 326 -19.77 18.28 -1.92
N GLU A 327 -18.61 17.71 -1.59
CA GLU A 327 -18.20 16.44 -2.16
C GLU A 327 -18.92 15.31 -1.45
N GLN A 328 -19.66 14.53 -2.22
CA GLN A 328 -20.24 13.27 -1.77
C GLN A 328 -19.35 12.15 -2.24
N SER A 329 -18.94 11.28 -1.31
CA SER A 329 -18.31 10.02 -1.68
C SER A 329 -19.26 9.20 -2.55
N VAL A 330 -18.71 8.46 -3.52
CA VAL A 330 -19.50 7.55 -4.35
C VAL A 330 -20.38 6.68 -3.47
N LEU A 331 -21.69 6.73 -3.69
CA LEU A 331 -22.63 5.92 -2.92
C LEU A 331 -22.46 4.45 -3.29
N THR A 332 -22.23 3.62 -2.28
CA THR A 332 -21.99 2.19 -2.45
C THR A 332 -22.53 1.41 -1.26
N HIS A 333 -23.18 0.29 -1.53
CA HIS A 333 -23.55 -0.68 -0.51
C HIS A 333 -23.48 -2.08 -1.11
N CYS A 334 -22.89 -3.01 -0.37
CA CYS A 334 -22.71 -4.39 -0.79
C CYS A 334 -23.22 -5.32 0.30
N ASN A 335 -24.26 -6.08 -0.02
CA ASN A 335 -24.84 -7.08 0.85
C ASN A 335 -25.10 -8.34 0.00
N LEU A 336 -24.30 -9.38 0.23
CA LEU A 336 -24.29 -10.53 -0.65
C LEU A 336 -25.68 -11.16 -0.78
N PRO A 337 -26.07 -11.52 -2.01
CA PRO A 337 -25.23 -11.62 -3.21
C PRO A 337 -25.15 -10.35 -4.08
N TYR A 338 -25.65 -9.20 -3.63
CA TYR A 338 -25.79 -8.02 -4.48
C TYR A 338 -24.89 -6.85 -4.05
N SER A 339 -24.45 -6.09 -5.04
CA SER A 339 -23.77 -4.81 -4.84
C SER A 339 -24.43 -3.71 -5.67
N LEU A 340 -24.64 -2.55 -5.05
CA LEU A 340 -25.19 -1.37 -5.69
C LEU A 340 -24.21 -0.20 -5.55
N MET A 341 -23.91 0.46 -6.66
CA MET A 341 -22.88 1.51 -6.74
C MET A 341 -23.34 2.66 -7.61
N GLN A 342 -23.01 3.88 -7.24
CA GLN A 342 -23.28 5.06 -8.04
C GLN A 342 -22.24 5.23 -9.15
N THR A 343 -22.68 5.35 -10.40
CA THR A 343 -21.82 5.63 -11.56
C THR A 343 -21.89 7.07 -12.02
N GLY A 344 -23.03 7.71 -11.78
CA GLY A 344 -23.31 9.08 -12.16
C GLY A 344 -24.35 9.71 -11.23
N GLN A 345 -24.76 10.94 -11.52
CA GLN A 345 -25.68 11.68 -10.65
C GLN A 345 -27.06 11.00 -10.54
N GLN A 346 -27.51 10.34 -11.62
CA GLN A 346 -28.80 9.64 -11.71
C GLN A 346 -28.63 8.23 -12.28
N SER A 347 -27.47 7.61 -12.08
CA SER A 347 -27.19 6.26 -12.59
C SER A 347 -26.48 5.43 -11.54
N LEU A 348 -26.94 4.18 -11.41
CA LEU A 348 -26.35 3.17 -10.54
C LEU A 348 -25.93 1.95 -11.36
N THR A 349 -24.93 1.23 -10.91
CA THR A 349 -24.64 -0.13 -11.37
C THR A 349 -25.04 -1.10 -10.29
N PHE A 350 -25.91 -2.04 -10.66
CA PHE A 350 -26.22 -3.24 -9.91
C PHE A 350 -25.31 -4.37 -10.39
N VAL A 351 -24.75 -5.14 -9.46
CA VAL A 351 -23.96 -6.33 -9.77
C VAL A 351 -24.48 -7.52 -8.97
N ASN A 352 -24.84 -8.60 -9.67
CA ASN A 352 -25.09 -9.90 -9.07
C ASN A 352 -23.78 -10.68 -8.93
N LEU A 353 -23.34 -10.87 -7.69
CA LEU A 353 -22.08 -11.52 -7.34
C LEU A 353 -22.16 -13.04 -7.30
N GLN A 354 -23.37 -13.61 -7.37
CA GLN A 354 -23.60 -15.06 -7.45
C GLN A 354 -23.61 -15.59 -8.88
N ALA A 355 -23.92 -14.74 -9.87
CA ALA A 355 -23.90 -15.15 -11.27
C ALA A 355 -22.47 -15.47 -11.74
N ASP A 356 -22.32 -16.52 -12.56
CA ASP A 356 -21.05 -16.90 -13.20
C ASP A 356 -21.26 -17.00 -14.73
N PRO A 357 -20.82 -15.99 -15.52
CA PRO A 357 -20.08 -14.78 -15.12
C PRO A 357 -20.95 -13.77 -14.35
N PRO A 358 -20.33 -12.85 -13.58
CA PRO A 358 -21.04 -11.81 -12.84
C PRO A 358 -21.88 -10.93 -13.79
N GLU A 359 -23.14 -10.73 -13.44
CA GLU A 359 -24.06 -9.92 -14.22
C GLU A 359 -24.08 -8.48 -13.68
N ALA A 360 -23.67 -7.53 -14.51
CA ALA A 360 -23.68 -6.11 -14.20
C ALA A 360 -24.73 -5.38 -15.06
N GLN A 361 -25.59 -4.59 -14.41
CA GLN A 361 -26.66 -3.85 -15.06
C GLN A 361 -26.67 -2.39 -14.60
N GLU A 362 -26.84 -1.47 -15.55
CA GLU A 362 -27.00 -0.05 -15.24
C GLU A 362 -28.48 0.29 -15.00
N ILE A 363 -28.75 0.96 -13.89
CA ILE A 363 -30.07 1.44 -13.48
C ILE A 363 -30.07 2.96 -13.63
N ARG A 364 -30.98 3.48 -14.46
CA ARG A 364 -31.24 4.92 -14.55
C ARG A 364 -32.27 5.31 -13.50
N LEU A 365 -31.94 6.35 -12.74
CA LEU A 365 -32.78 6.91 -11.71
C LEU A 365 -33.52 8.14 -12.22
N SER A 366 -34.72 8.36 -11.70
CA SER A 366 -35.44 9.62 -11.84
C SER A 366 -35.12 10.61 -10.72
N ILE A 367 -34.19 10.28 -9.83
CA ILE A 367 -33.87 11.00 -8.60
C ILE A 367 -32.36 11.17 -8.43
N PHE A 368 -31.97 12.14 -7.61
CA PHE A 368 -30.59 12.33 -7.13
C PHE A 368 -30.47 11.72 -5.72
N PRO A 369 -29.90 10.50 -5.59
CA PRO A 369 -29.80 9.85 -4.30
C PRO A 369 -28.71 10.50 -3.42
N ILE A 370 -29.04 10.73 -2.15
CA ILE A 370 -28.10 11.12 -1.09
C ILE A 370 -27.60 9.88 -0.34
N GLY A 371 -28.37 8.80 -0.32
CA GLY A 371 -27.92 7.50 0.17
C GLY A 371 -28.62 6.33 -0.51
N LEU A 372 -28.06 5.14 -0.29
CA LEU A 372 -28.56 3.88 -0.83
C LEU A 372 -28.31 2.73 0.15
N TYR A 373 -29.18 1.73 0.11
CA TYR A 373 -29.03 0.51 0.90
C TYR A 373 -29.60 -0.68 0.13
N ILE A 374 -28.90 -1.82 0.13
CA ILE A 374 -29.35 -3.04 -0.55
C ILE A 374 -29.51 -4.21 0.41
N ALA A 375 -30.64 -4.91 0.29
CA ALA A 375 -30.96 -6.15 0.98
C ALA A 375 -31.26 -7.28 -0.03
N LEU A 376 -31.55 -8.48 0.47
CA LEU A 376 -31.73 -9.68 -0.35
C LEU A 376 -32.89 -9.62 -1.37
N LYS A 377 -33.94 -8.84 -1.10
CA LYS A 377 -35.13 -8.74 -1.98
C LYS A 377 -35.48 -7.34 -2.40
N ASN A 378 -34.89 -6.33 -1.76
CA ASN A 378 -35.27 -4.94 -1.95
C ASN A 378 -34.04 -4.06 -1.81
N PHE A 379 -34.08 -2.87 -2.40
CA PHE A 379 -33.13 -1.81 -2.13
C PHE A 379 -33.85 -0.49 -1.88
N LEU A 380 -33.19 0.39 -1.13
CA LEU A 380 -33.64 1.74 -0.82
C LEU A 380 -32.75 2.74 -1.54
N LEU A 381 -33.38 3.82 -1.98
CA LEU A 381 -32.72 5.06 -2.36
C LEU A 381 -33.44 6.19 -1.64
N TRP A 382 -32.71 7.19 -1.17
CA TRP A 382 -33.33 8.36 -0.55
C TRP A 382 -32.66 9.65 -0.99
N ASN A 383 -33.45 10.71 -1.04
CA ASN A 383 -32.97 12.08 -1.18
C ASN A 383 -33.19 12.82 0.16
N ALA A 384 -33.15 14.15 0.15
CA ALA A 384 -33.31 14.94 1.37
C ALA A 384 -34.70 14.83 2.01
N ASP A 385 -35.74 14.50 1.22
CA ASP A 385 -37.15 14.64 1.62
C ASP A 385 -37.98 13.35 1.48
N GLU A 386 -37.52 12.38 0.69
CA GLU A 386 -38.26 11.18 0.30
C GLU A 386 -37.37 9.93 0.25
N VAL A 387 -37.96 8.80 0.65
CA VAL A 387 -37.37 7.46 0.55
C VAL A 387 -38.13 6.67 -0.50
N PHE A 388 -37.39 6.01 -1.39
CA PHE A 388 -37.87 5.19 -2.51
C PHE A 388 -37.52 3.72 -2.26
N VAL A 389 -38.51 2.85 -2.40
CA VAL A 389 -38.38 1.41 -2.17
C VAL A 389 -38.54 0.65 -3.49
N TYR A 390 -37.58 -0.20 -3.80
CA TYR A 390 -37.58 -1.04 -4.99
C TYR A 390 -37.46 -2.51 -4.62
N GLU A 391 -38.18 -3.37 -5.34
CA GLU A 391 -38.09 -4.83 -5.26
C GLU A 391 -37.12 -5.36 -6.32
N ILE A 392 -36.32 -6.34 -5.92
CA ILE A 392 -35.38 -7.08 -6.77
C ILE A 392 -36.05 -8.40 -7.16
N SER A 393 -36.37 -8.55 -8.43
CA SER A 393 -36.97 -9.76 -8.99
C SER A 393 -35.93 -10.57 -9.77
N ASP A 394 -35.39 -11.59 -9.12
CA ASP A 394 -34.38 -12.53 -9.66
C ASP A 394 -34.99 -13.68 -10.50
N ALA A 395 -36.30 -13.61 -10.80
CA ALA A 395 -36.99 -14.60 -11.63
C ALA A 395 -36.72 -14.42 -13.14
N THR A 396 -36.13 -13.29 -13.53
CA THR A 396 -35.82 -12.94 -14.92
C THR A 396 -34.32 -12.71 -15.06
N SER A 397 -33.75 -13.07 -16.22
CA SER A 397 -32.41 -12.63 -16.62
C SER A 397 -32.57 -11.73 -17.86
N PRO A 398 -32.23 -10.43 -17.78
CA PRO A 398 -31.62 -9.74 -16.63
C PRO A 398 -32.56 -9.54 -15.44
N VAL A 399 -31.97 -9.33 -14.26
CA VAL A 399 -32.69 -9.03 -13.01
C VAL A 399 -33.59 -7.81 -13.22
N SER A 400 -34.86 -7.91 -12.84
CA SER A 400 -35.81 -6.80 -12.97
C SER A 400 -35.98 -6.06 -11.65
N PHE A 401 -36.15 -4.74 -11.73
CA PHE A 401 -36.35 -3.85 -10.58
C PHE A 401 -37.73 -3.23 -10.65
N ASN A 402 -38.56 -3.51 -9.65
CA ASN A 402 -39.93 -2.99 -9.60
C ASN A 402 -40.00 -1.90 -8.53
N PHE A 403 -40.47 -0.71 -8.90
CA PHE A 403 -40.77 0.32 -7.92
C PHE A 403 -41.98 -0.10 -7.08
N ILE A 404 -41.83 -0.08 -5.75
CA ILE A 404 -42.90 -0.45 -4.81
C ILE A 404 -43.65 0.79 -4.37
N PHE A 405 -42.93 1.74 -3.75
CA PHE A 405 -43.53 2.92 -3.12
C PHE A 405 -42.47 3.99 -2.82
N SER A 406 -42.91 5.24 -2.68
CA SER A 406 -42.11 6.31 -2.09
C SER A 406 -42.89 7.03 -1.00
N PHE A 407 -42.20 7.48 0.04
CA PHE A 407 -42.80 8.19 1.16
C PHE A 407 -41.92 9.33 1.64
N LYS A 408 -42.57 10.39 2.13
CA LYS A 408 -41.88 11.58 2.65
C LYS A 408 -41.25 11.29 4.01
N CYS A 409 -39.94 11.44 4.07
CA CYS A 409 -39.08 11.26 5.23
C CYS A 409 -37.72 11.85 4.90
N SER A 410 -37.10 12.54 5.87
CA SER A 410 -35.78 13.14 5.74
C SER A 410 -34.75 12.38 6.60
N PRO A 411 -34.43 11.11 6.28
CA PRO A 411 -33.51 10.32 7.08
C PRO A 411 -32.06 10.77 6.88
N LYS A 412 -31.28 10.77 7.97
CA LYS A 412 -29.81 10.82 7.89
C LYS A 412 -29.25 9.53 7.30
N ASP A 413 -29.86 8.40 7.67
CA ASP A 413 -29.50 7.07 7.18
C ASP A 413 -30.75 6.16 7.13
N ALA A 414 -30.77 5.20 6.22
CA ALA A 414 -31.89 4.27 6.08
C ALA A 414 -31.41 2.86 5.73
N ALA A 415 -31.98 1.87 6.40
CA ALA A 415 -31.60 0.47 6.22
C ALA A 415 -32.83 -0.44 6.20
N ILE A 416 -32.71 -1.59 5.53
CA ILE A 416 -33.73 -2.64 5.55
C ILE A 416 -33.28 -3.73 6.52
N GLY A 417 -34.13 -4.02 7.50
CA GLY A 417 -33.97 -5.16 8.39
C GLY A 417 -35.19 -6.07 8.29
N LEU A 418 -34.99 -7.31 7.83
CA LEU A 418 -36.04 -8.30 7.60
C LEU A 418 -37.18 -7.78 6.69
N GLN A 419 -38.31 -7.35 7.27
CA GLN A 419 -39.50 -6.86 6.56
C GLN A 419 -39.85 -5.39 6.87
N ASN A 420 -38.97 -4.67 7.56
CA ASN A 420 -39.18 -3.27 7.94
C ASN A 420 -38.04 -2.39 7.42
N ILE A 421 -38.35 -1.11 7.23
CA ILE A 421 -37.38 -0.06 6.95
C ILE A 421 -37.07 0.66 8.27
N TYR A 422 -35.80 0.84 8.57
CA TYR A 422 -35.33 1.61 9.70
C TYR A 422 -34.81 2.93 9.15
N THR A 423 -35.41 4.05 9.58
CA THR A 423 -34.98 5.39 9.19
C THR A 423 -34.43 6.11 10.41
N LEU A 424 -33.15 6.49 10.33
CA LEU A 424 -32.47 7.31 11.32
C LEU A 424 -32.84 8.78 11.10
N GLU A 425 -33.65 9.32 11.99
CA GLU A 425 -34.03 10.74 12.00
C GLU A 425 -33.24 11.47 13.11
N SER A 426 -33.45 12.79 13.28
CA SER A 426 -32.61 13.63 14.15
C SER A 426 -32.50 13.18 15.60
N ASP A 427 -33.58 12.63 16.18
CA ASP A 427 -33.73 12.31 17.61
C ASP A 427 -34.02 10.82 17.86
N LYS A 428 -34.34 10.03 16.83
CA LYS A 428 -34.88 8.69 16.98
C LYS A 428 -34.67 7.81 15.75
N ILE A 429 -34.90 6.52 15.93
CA ILE A 429 -34.95 5.55 14.82
C ILE A 429 -36.41 5.10 14.64
N ASN A 430 -36.99 5.42 13.48
CA ASN A 430 -38.34 5.02 13.15
C ASN A 430 -38.34 3.68 12.40
N VAL A 431 -39.19 2.75 12.85
CA VAL A 431 -39.43 1.46 12.20
C VAL A 431 -40.66 1.58 11.32
N ARG A 432 -40.51 1.45 10.01
CA ARG A 432 -41.54 1.70 9.00
C ARG A 432 -41.86 0.46 8.17
N THR A 433 -43.08 0.39 7.63
CA THR A 433 -43.42 -0.55 6.54
C THR A 433 -42.77 -0.10 5.23
N PHE A 434 -42.78 -0.97 4.21
CA PHE A 434 -42.41 -0.59 2.84
C PHE A 434 -43.34 0.47 2.20
N GLN A 435 -44.48 0.77 2.84
CA GLN A 435 -45.36 1.87 2.45
C GLN A 435 -45.06 3.18 3.22
N GLY A 436 -44.07 3.18 4.11
CA GLY A 436 -43.66 4.34 4.90
C GLY A 436 -44.40 4.55 6.22
N THR A 437 -45.39 3.71 6.55
CA THR A 437 -46.16 3.80 7.81
C THR A 437 -45.27 3.42 9.00
N VAL A 438 -45.17 4.30 10.00
CA VAL A 438 -44.42 4.05 11.23
C VAL A 438 -45.15 2.99 12.07
N LYS A 439 -44.49 1.85 12.29
CA LYS A 439 -44.93 0.75 13.15
C LYS A 439 -44.48 0.94 14.60
N ASN A 440 -43.23 1.37 14.77
CA ASN A 440 -42.60 1.50 16.09
C ASN A 440 -41.55 2.61 16.04
N VAL A 441 -41.19 3.15 17.20
CA VAL A 441 -40.19 4.20 17.36
C VAL A 441 -39.22 3.76 18.45
N ILE A 442 -37.93 3.75 18.12
CA ILE A 442 -36.85 3.45 19.06
C ILE A 442 -36.32 4.79 19.58
N ASN A 443 -36.60 5.05 20.86
CA ASN A 443 -36.17 6.25 21.55
C ASN A 443 -34.89 5.99 22.36
N PHE A 444 -34.08 7.03 22.49
CA PHE A 444 -32.84 7.00 23.27
C PHE A 444 -33.01 7.85 24.54
N PRO A 445 -32.41 7.46 25.68
CA PRO A 445 -32.39 8.30 26.87
C PRO A 445 -31.60 9.58 26.63
N GLU A 446 -32.04 10.69 27.24
CA GLU A 446 -31.37 11.99 27.13
C GLU A 446 -29.88 11.95 27.54
N MET A 447 -29.54 11.12 28.52
CA MET A 447 -28.14 10.91 28.96
C MET A 447 -27.26 10.33 27.84
N GLU A 448 -27.81 9.48 26.97
CA GLU A 448 -27.08 8.89 25.85
C GLU A 448 -27.01 9.81 24.63
N GLY A 449 -27.89 10.81 24.56
CA GLY A 449 -28.01 11.73 23.44
C GLY A 449 -28.68 11.10 22.20
N ASP A 450 -28.68 11.86 21.11
CA ASP A 450 -29.35 11.46 19.86
C ASP A 450 -28.59 10.39 19.08
N PRO A 451 -29.27 9.50 18.34
CA PRO A 451 -28.62 8.53 17.45
C PRO A 451 -28.04 9.23 16.21
N VAL A 452 -26.80 8.87 15.85
CA VAL A 452 -26.04 9.50 14.75
C VAL A 452 -25.68 8.52 13.65
N MET A 453 -25.48 7.25 14.00
CA MET A 453 -25.09 6.20 13.05
C MET A 453 -25.85 4.91 13.36
N MET A 454 -26.10 4.12 12.32
CA MET A 454 -26.80 2.84 12.40
C MET A 454 -26.10 1.83 11.47
N ASP A 455 -26.07 0.56 11.86
CA ASP A 455 -25.68 -0.55 10.99
C ASP A 455 -26.62 -1.73 11.22
N ILE A 456 -27.01 -2.42 10.14
CA ILE A 456 -27.88 -3.59 10.18
C ILE A 456 -27.17 -4.77 9.55
N ASN A 457 -27.13 -5.89 10.28
CA ASN A 457 -26.62 -7.15 9.79
C ASN A 457 -27.62 -8.27 10.09
N ASP A 458 -28.33 -8.73 9.05
CA ASP A 458 -29.39 -9.74 9.12
C ASP A 458 -30.51 -9.38 10.11
N ARG A 459 -30.53 -10.00 11.30
CA ARG A 459 -31.53 -9.78 12.36
C ARG A 459 -31.06 -8.83 13.46
N TRP A 460 -29.87 -8.27 13.34
CA TRP A 460 -29.24 -7.44 14.36
C TRP A 460 -29.04 -6.03 13.85
N MET A 461 -29.21 -5.06 14.73
CA MET A 461 -28.96 -3.66 14.45
C MET A 461 -28.09 -3.06 15.56
N CYS A 462 -27.15 -2.21 15.22
CA CYS A 462 -26.48 -1.36 16.20
C CYS A 462 -26.72 0.12 15.91
N ALA A 463 -26.64 0.93 16.96
CA ALA A 463 -26.73 2.38 16.86
C ALA A 463 -25.66 3.04 17.73
N GLY A 464 -25.03 4.08 17.19
CA GLY A 464 -24.08 4.95 17.90
C GLY A 464 -24.71 6.32 18.16
N THR A 465 -24.54 6.84 19.37
CA THR A 465 -25.15 8.12 19.79
C THR A 465 -24.13 9.27 19.87
N THR A 466 -24.64 10.50 19.95
CA THR A 466 -23.85 11.74 20.11
C THR A 466 -22.97 11.74 21.35
N ASN A 467 -23.44 11.23 22.49
CA ASN A 467 -22.64 11.17 23.73
C ASN A 467 -21.74 9.93 23.81
N GLY A 468 -21.52 9.21 22.71
CA GLY A 468 -20.57 8.10 22.68
C GLY A 468 -21.09 6.78 23.25
N PHE A 469 -22.41 6.54 23.19
CA PHE A 469 -22.98 5.23 23.53
C PHE A 469 -23.17 4.35 22.30
N ILE A 470 -22.98 3.05 22.48
CA ILE A 470 -23.31 2.03 21.47
C ILE A 470 -24.40 1.11 22.04
N ARG A 471 -25.45 0.88 21.25
CA ARG A 471 -26.51 -0.10 21.54
C ARG A 471 -26.57 -1.18 20.47
N ILE A 472 -26.92 -2.39 20.89
CA ILE A 472 -27.28 -3.51 20.01
C ILE A 472 -28.75 -3.84 20.21
N PHE A 473 -29.45 -4.12 19.12
CA PHE A 473 -30.85 -4.48 19.09
C PHE A 473 -31.06 -5.78 18.32
N ASP A 474 -31.93 -6.64 18.84
CA ASP A 474 -32.53 -7.75 18.12
C ASP A 474 -33.82 -7.28 17.45
N ILE A 475 -33.82 -7.30 16.11
CA ILE A 475 -34.95 -6.87 15.29
C ILE A 475 -35.77 -8.04 14.72
N SER A 476 -35.50 -9.27 15.15
CA SER A 476 -36.24 -10.47 14.73
C SER A 476 -37.67 -10.56 15.27
N GLY A 477 -37.90 -9.96 16.44
CA GLY A 477 -39.19 -9.98 17.13
C GLY A 477 -40.19 -8.97 16.58
N LYS A 478 -41.44 -9.08 17.07
CA LYS A 478 -42.46 -8.04 16.86
C LYS A 478 -42.07 -6.73 17.53
N ASP A 479 -41.47 -6.84 18.72
CA ASP A 479 -40.91 -5.74 19.48
C ASP A 479 -39.38 -5.82 19.42
N VAL A 480 -38.75 -4.65 19.26
CA VAL A 480 -37.29 -4.54 19.22
C VAL A 480 -36.77 -4.70 20.64
N THR A 481 -35.86 -5.65 20.85
CA THR A 481 -35.28 -5.91 22.18
C THR A 481 -33.80 -5.56 22.20
N GLN A 482 -33.29 -5.16 23.35
CA GLN A 482 -31.88 -4.88 23.56
C GLN A 482 -31.27 -6.02 24.40
N PRO A 483 -30.49 -6.93 23.79
CA PRO A 483 -29.91 -8.07 24.50
C PRO A 483 -28.77 -7.70 25.45
N PHE A 484 -28.05 -6.62 25.19
CA PHE A 484 -26.86 -6.18 25.94
C PHE A 484 -27.04 -4.76 26.47
N ASN A 485 -26.40 -4.45 27.59
CA ASN A 485 -26.41 -3.08 28.12
C ASN A 485 -25.73 -2.11 27.14
N SER A 486 -26.15 -0.84 27.17
CA SER A 486 -25.51 0.20 26.35
C SER A 486 -24.04 0.36 26.78
N LYS A 487 -23.11 0.37 25.82
CA LYS A 487 -21.69 0.60 26.12
C LYS A 487 -21.37 2.08 26.04
N TYR A 488 -20.83 2.64 27.12
CA TYR A 488 -20.29 4.00 27.13
C TYR A 488 -18.81 3.98 26.72
N VAL A 489 -18.51 4.46 25.51
CA VAL A 489 -17.16 4.38 24.92
C VAL A 489 -16.21 5.43 25.51
N VAL A 490 -16.74 6.59 25.89
CA VAL A 490 -15.96 7.74 26.39
C VAL A 490 -15.18 7.41 27.67
N GLU A 491 -15.66 6.45 28.47
CA GLU A 491 -14.93 5.98 29.67
C GLU A 491 -13.55 5.41 29.30
N SER A 492 -13.44 4.69 28.18
CA SER A 492 -12.19 4.11 27.69
C SER A 492 -11.45 5.04 26.72
N VAL A 493 -12.12 6.06 26.20
CA VAL A 493 -11.59 7.01 25.21
C VAL A 493 -11.88 8.45 25.67
N PRO A 494 -11.04 9.03 26.55
CA PRO A 494 -11.27 10.38 27.08
C PRO A 494 -11.27 11.49 26.02
N SER A 495 -10.57 11.26 24.90
CA SER A 495 -10.47 12.18 23.79
C SER A 495 -11.60 12.05 22.78
N PHE A 496 -12.66 11.28 23.06
CA PHE A 496 -13.77 11.06 22.14
C PHE A 496 -14.51 12.36 21.78
N ASP A 497 -14.73 12.58 20.48
CA ASP A 497 -15.62 13.63 19.96
C ASP A 497 -16.87 13.01 19.31
N ARG A 498 -16.67 12.18 18.28
CA ARG A 498 -17.76 11.50 17.55
C ARG A 498 -17.32 10.18 16.92
N PHE A 499 -18.30 9.31 16.65
CA PHE A 499 -18.05 8.09 15.86
C PHE A 499 -17.75 8.44 14.40
N ALA A 500 -16.74 7.78 13.82
CA ALA A 500 -16.39 7.88 12.41
C ALA A 500 -17.04 6.74 11.60
N LEU A 501 -17.04 5.52 12.13
CA LEU A 501 -17.67 4.35 11.54
C LEU A 501 -18.04 3.35 12.65
N ILE A 502 -19.21 2.74 12.55
CA ILE A 502 -19.63 1.60 13.38
C ILE A 502 -20.02 0.44 12.46
N ARG A 503 -19.65 -0.79 12.83
CA ARG A 503 -20.06 -2.01 12.09
C ARG A 503 -20.38 -3.16 13.03
N LEU A 504 -21.46 -3.86 12.73
CA LEU A 504 -21.97 -4.98 13.51
C LEU A 504 -21.58 -6.32 12.87
N ASN A 505 -21.11 -7.24 13.69
CA ASN A 505 -20.81 -8.59 13.23
C ASN A 505 -22.09 -9.42 12.97
N ARG A 506 -21.95 -10.51 12.23
CA ARG A 506 -23.10 -11.35 11.83
C ARG A 506 -23.90 -11.95 13.00
N LEU A 507 -23.23 -12.27 14.12
CA LEU A 507 -23.90 -12.81 15.31
C LEU A 507 -24.58 -11.74 16.18
N GLY A 508 -24.36 -10.46 15.89
CA GLY A 508 -24.93 -9.37 16.65
C GLY A 508 -24.40 -9.23 18.08
N ASN A 509 -23.23 -9.80 18.38
CA ASN A 509 -22.63 -9.72 19.71
C ASN A 509 -21.43 -8.77 19.77
N ARG A 510 -20.90 -8.31 18.63
CA ARG A 510 -19.75 -7.40 18.59
C ARG A 510 -19.92 -6.24 17.63
N VAL A 511 -19.50 -5.06 18.08
CA VAL A 511 -19.49 -3.84 17.28
C VAL A 511 -18.06 -3.33 17.18
N SER A 512 -17.56 -3.18 15.96
CA SER A 512 -16.30 -2.48 15.71
C SER A 512 -16.58 -1.00 15.45
N CYS A 513 -15.71 -0.12 15.93
CA CYS A 513 -15.82 1.31 15.67
C CYS A 513 -14.47 2.02 15.56
N THR A 514 -14.48 3.12 14.82
CA THR A 514 -13.42 4.14 14.78
C THR A 514 -14.00 5.48 15.21
N VAL A 515 -13.17 6.34 15.81
CA VAL A 515 -13.62 7.57 16.47
C VAL A 515 -12.75 8.75 16.07
N TYR A 516 -13.37 9.93 15.96
CA TYR A 516 -12.65 11.19 15.90
C TYR A 516 -12.35 11.66 17.31
N ASN A 517 -11.16 12.23 17.49
CA ASN A 517 -10.76 12.86 18.72
C ASN A 517 -11.26 14.32 18.80
N THR A 518 -11.16 14.94 19.99
CA THR A 518 -11.50 16.36 20.21
C THR A 518 -10.72 17.35 19.34
N ASN A 519 -9.62 16.91 18.72
CA ASN A 519 -8.84 17.74 17.78
C ASN A 519 -9.34 17.62 16.33
N GLY A 520 -10.41 16.83 16.08
CA GLY A 520 -10.95 16.57 14.75
C GLY A 520 -10.15 15.55 13.93
N GLU A 521 -9.14 14.92 14.51
CA GLU A 521 -8.33 13.88 13.87
C GLU A 521 -8.88 12.49 14.17
N LEU A 522 -8.66 11.55 13.26
CA LEU A 522 -9.07 10.16 13.48
C LEU A 522 -8.10 9.48 14.45
N ASP A 523 -8.63 8.80 15.47
CA ASP A 523 -7.84 8.05 16.44
C ASP A 523 -7.09 6.89 15.75
N ASP A 524 -5.87 6.58 16.20
CA ASP A 524 -5.04 5.53 15.63
C ASP A 524 -5.53 4.11 16.00
N ARG A 525 -6.53 4.01 16.87
CA ARG A 525 -7.09 2.75 17.39
C ARG A 525 -8.35 2.32 16.67
N LEU A 526 -8.40 1.03 16.33
CA LEU A 526 -9.63 0.32 15.98
C LEU A 526 -10.21 -0.32 17.25
N PHE A 527 -11.40 0.08 17.65
CA PHE A 527 -12.07 -0.44 18.85
C PHE A 527 -13.05 -1.55 18.47
N VAL A 528 -13.18 -2.54 19.34
CA VAL A 528 -14.21 -3.58 19.24
C VAL A 528 -14.85 -3.78 20.60
N TRP A 529 -16.16 -3.51 20.68
CA TRP A 529 -16.98 -3.85 21.83
C TRP A 529 -17.54 -5.25 21.68
N ASP A 530 -17.37 -6.06 22.73
CA ASP A 530 -17.97 -7.38 22.85
C ASP A 530 -19.11 -7.34 23.89
N GLY A 531 -20.35 -7.44 23.42
CA GLY A 531 -21.54 -7.33 24.26
C GLY A 531 -21.71 -8.50 25.24
N GLU A 532 -21.10 -9.65 24.97
CA GLU A 532 -21.14 -10.82 25.87
C GLU A 532 -20.30 -10.61 27.13
N THR A 533 -19.10 -10.04 26.98
CA THR A 533 -18.17 -9.77 28.07
C THR A 533 -18.27 -8.35 28.60
N ASP A 534 -19.01 -7.49 27.90
CA ASP A 534 -19.09 -6.03 28.10
C ASP A 534 -17.72 -5.32 28.10
N THR A 535 -16.76 -5.88 27.37
CA THR A 535 -15.40 -5.34 27.26
C THR A 535 -15.22 -4.56 25.96
N LEU A 536 -14.44 -3.47 26.03
CA LEU A 536 -14.02 -2.70 24.87
C LEU A 536 -12.53 -2.93 24.65
N GLY A 537 -12.19 -3.77 23.67
CA GLY A 537 -10.81 -4.01 23.26
C GLY A 537 -10.40 -3.07 22.13
N TYR A 538 -9.09 -2.90 21.94
CA TYR A 538 -8.59 -2.10 20.81
C TYR A 538 -7.28 -2.64 20.22
N PHE A 539 -7.06 -2.31 18.95
CA PHE A 539 -5.78 -2.44 18.27
C PHE A 539 -5.28 -1.06 17.85
N SER A 540 -4.08 -0.67 18.27
CA SER A 540 -3.45 0.60 17.87
C SER A 540 -2.56 0.39 16.65
N VAL A 541 -2.88 1.09 15.56
CA VAL A 541 -2.09 1.07 14.32
C VAL A 541 -0.71 1.70 14.58
N ALA A 542 -0.65 2.78 15.35
CA ALA A 542 0.60 3.49 15.61
C ALA A 542 1.61 2.69 16.44
N THR A 543 1.12 1.86 17.37
CA THR A 543 1.96 1.00 18.20
C THR A 543 2.15 -0.40 17.63
N GLY A 544 1.20 -0.87 16.81
CA GLY A 544 1.17 -2.22 16.24
C GLY A 544 0.75 -3.30 17.24
N ALA A 545 0.07 -2.94 18.33
CA ALA A 545 -0.27 -3.86 19.41
C ALA A 545 -1.73 -3.71 19.85
N THR A 546 -2.29 -4.80 20.39
CA THR A 546 -3.59 -4.77 21.08
C THR A 546 -3.43 -4.34 22.53
N ASP A 547 -4.52 -3.88 23.13
CA ASP A 547 -4.65 -3.62 24.56
C ASP A 547 -4.12 -4.78 25.44
N VAL A 548 -4.53 -6.02 25.13
CA VAL A 548 -4.07 -7.22 25.85
C VAL A 548 -2.56 -7.40 25.72
N GLN A 549 -2.01 -7.23 24.51
CA GLN A 549 -0.57 -7.37 24.28
C GLN A 549 0.25 -6.28 24.97
N ILE A 550 -0.27 -5.05 25.07
CA ILE A 550 0.36 -3.95 25.79
C ILE A 550 0.40 -4.27 27.28
N TYR A 551 -0.73 -4.69 27.86
CA TYR A 551 -0.81 -5.07 29.26
C TYR A 551 0.12 -6.24 29.61
N GLU A 552 0.15 -7.29 28.79
CA GLU A 552 1.05 -8.43 28.97
C GLU A 552 2.53 -8.02 28.93
N ALA A 553 2.89 -7.15 27.98
CA ALA A 553 4.26 -6.64 27.87
C ALA A 553 4.66 -5.76 29.07
N GLU A 554 3.74 -4.94 29.59
CA GLU A 554 3.98 -4.10 30.78
C GLU A 554 4.11 -4.94 32.06
N ALA A 555 3.26 -5.95 32.23
CA ALA A 555 3.35 -6.88 33.35
C ALA A 555 4.68 -7.64 33.37
N GLU A 556 5.17 -8.11 32.22
CA GLU A 556 6.48 -8.75 32.12
C GLU A 556 7.66 -7.78 32.37
N MET A 557 7.55 -6.52 31.92
CA MET A 557 8.55 -5.49 32.21
C MET A 557 8.61 -5.13 33.69
N SER A 558 7.48 -5.16 34.40
CA SER A 558 7.44 -4.90 35.85
C SER A 558 8.09 -6.01 36.68
N THR A 559 8.12 -7.25 36.18
CA THR A 559 8.66 -8.41 36.89
C THR A 559 10.14 -8.67 36.60
N THR A 560 10.73 -8.00 35.61
CA THR A 560 12.13 -8.20 35.21
C THR A 560 12.91 -6.89 35.07
N ASN A 561 14.01 -6.74 35.82
CA ASN A 561 14.92 -5.58 35.71
C ASN A 561 15.70 -5.51 34.38
N ASP A 562 15.48 -6.44 33.45
CA ASP A 562 16.14 -6.52 32.13
C ASP A 562 15.13 -6.20 31.03
N ARG A 563 15.46 -5.25 30.15
CA ARG A 563 14.64 -4.86 28.97
C ARG A 563 14.58 -5.90 27.84
N ARG A 564 14.81 -7.20 28.10
CA ARG A 564 14.84 -8.25 27.06
C ARG A 564 13.73 -9.29 27.27
N PRO A 565 12.94 -9.62 26.23
CA PRO A 565 11.89 -10.63 26.33
C PRO A 565 12.47 -12.03 26.56
N LYS A 566 12.18 -12.59 27.74
CA LYS A 566 12.69 -13.90 28.18
C LYS A 566 11.74 -15.04 27.82
N THR A 567 10.43 -14.81 27.75
CA THR A 567 9.44 -15.84 27.40
C THR A 567 9.24 -15.94 25.89
N ALA A 568 8.80 -17.11 25.40
CA ALA A 568 8.46 -17.29 23.99
C ALA A 568 7.25 -16.42 23.57
N ALA A 569 6.32 -16.17 24.50
CA ALA A 569 5.18 -15.28 24.31
C ALA A 569 5.64 -13.82 24.13
N ALA A 570 6.51 -13.32 25.01
CA ALA A 570 7.09 -11.98 24.93
C ALA A 570 7.78 -11.71 23.58
N ARG A 571 8.57 -12.68 23.10
CA ARG A 571 9.26 -12.58 21.81
C ARG A 571 8.29 -12.58 20.64
N LYS A 572 7.19 -13.33 20.73
CA LYS A 572 6.12 -13.31 19.72
C LYS A 572 5.44 -11.94 19.70
N ILE A 573 5.10 -11.39 20.86
CA ILE A 573 4.47 -10.07 20.99
C ILE A 573 5.40 -8.98 20.45
N GLU A 574 6.69 -8.97 20.79
CA GLU A 574 7.64 -7.99 20.25
C GLU A 574 7.78 -8.10 18.72
N LYS A 575 7.84 -9.33 18.20
CA LYS A 575 7.88 -9.58 16.76
C LYS A 575 6.61 -9.08 16.06
N ASP A 576 5.44 -9.41 16.59
CA ASP A 576 4.16 -8.99 16.00
C ASP A 576 4.00 -7.46 16.09
N LYS A 577 4.38 -6.85 17.21
CA LYS A 577 4.43 -5.39 17.38
C LYS A 577 5.32 -4.75 16.31
N SER A 578 6.53 -5.26 16.10
CA SER A 578 7.43 -4.74 15.06
C SER A 578 6.87 -4.92 13.63
N ARG A 579 6.08 -5.97 13.39
CA ARG A 579 5.50 -6.28 12.09
C ARG A 579 4.33 -5.36 11.74
N PHE A 580 3.49 -5.02 12.72
CA PHE A 580 2.23 -4.30 12.49
C PHE A 580 2.28 -2.82 12.88
N ARG A 581 3.38 -2.34 13.47
CA ARG A 581 3.55 -0.94 13.84
C ARG A 581 3.64 -0.02 12.63
N MET A 582 2.74 0.96 12.56
CA MET A 582 2.62 1.94 11.47
C MET A 582 2.27 3.32 12.06
N PRO A 583 3.26 4.11 12.51
CA PRO A 583 3.02 5.35 13.27
C PRO A 583 2.40 6.50 12.46
N GLU A 584 2.52 6.47 11.14
CA GLU A 584 2.02 7.51 10.22
C GLU A 584 0.73 7.06 9.51
N HIS A 585 -0.01 6.14 10.13
CA HIS A 585 -1.22 5.55 9.55
C HIS A 585 -2.37 5.52 10.56
N ASN A 586 -3.58 5.67 10.03
CA ASN A 586 -4.82 5.59 10.79
C ASN A 586 -5.75 4.49 10.24
N PRO A 587 -6.59 3.87 11.09
CA PRO A 587 -7.60 2.91 10.64
C PRO A 587 -8.64 3.58 9.74
N GLY A 588 -8.98 2.95 8.62
CA GLY A 588 -9.94 3.44 7.63
C GLY A 588 -11.28 2.69 7.68
N ARG A 589 -11.88 2.48 6.50
CA ARG A 589 -13.08 1.65 6.39
C ARG A 589 -12.76 0.23 6.85
N HIS A 590 -13.69 -0.38 7.56
CA HIS A 590 -13.58 -1.76 8.01
C HIS A 590 -14.93 -2.48 7.83
N ALA A 591 -14.87 -3.79 7.68
CA ALA A 591 -16.05 -4.63 7.46
C ALA A 591 -15.86 -6.01 8.12
N TRP A 592 -16.90 -6.45 8.83
CA TRP A 592 -17.02 -7.83 9.28
C TRP A 592 -17.32 -8.74 8.10
N ASP A 593 -16.87 -9.98 8.20
CA ASP A 593 -17.20 -11.00 7.22
C ASP A 593 -18.69 -11.36 7.26
N GLN A 594 -19.31 -11.45 6.08
CA GLN A 594 -20.72 -11.80 5.96
C GLN A 594 -21.00 -13.30 6.20
N ARG A 595 -19.97 -14.15 6.30
CA ARG A 595 -20.11 -15.60 6.53
C ARG A 595 -19.66 -15.99 7.93
N ASP A 596 -18.48 -15.58 8.38
CA ASP A 596 -17.91 -15.87 9.69
C ASP A 596 -17.94 -14.65 10.63
N PRO A 597 -18.66 -14.72 11.77
CA PRO A 597 -18.81 -13.59 12.69
C PRO A 597 -17.52 -13.16 13.43
N ARG A 598 -16.44 -13.92 13.31
CA ARG A 598 -15.16 -13.66 13.99
C ARG A 598 -14.18 -12.89 13.11
N PHE A 599 -14.40 -12.82 11.80
CA PHE A 599 -13.42 -12.27 10.87
C PHE A 599 -13.71 -10.80 10.56
N LEU A 600 -12.70 -9.95 10.75
CA LEU A 600 -12.76 -8.50 10.54
C LEU A 600 -11.60 -8.07 9.66
N VAL A 601 -11.89 -7.18 8.69
CA VAL A 601 -10.86 -6.57 7.85
C VAL A 601 -10.96 -5.06 7.96
N CYS A 602 -9.81 -4.41 8.11
CA CYS A 602 -9.70 -2.97 8.26
C CYS A 602 -8.67 -2.41 7.27
N GLU A 603 -9.04 -1.34 6.60
CA GLU A 603 -8.09 -0.52 5.86
C GLU A 603 -7.19 0.24 6.84
N VAL A 604 -5.94 0.44 6.46
CA VAL A 604 -4.99 1.24 7.22
C VAL A 604 -4.39 2.25 6.24
N ASN A 605 -4.79 3.50 6.38
CA ASN A 605 -4.46 4.55 5.43
C ASN A 605 -3.37 5.45 6.00
N HIS A 606 -2.44 5.87 5.15
CA HIS A 606 -1.41 6.84 5.53
C HIS A 606 -2.06 8.18 5.87
N ILE A 607 -1.63 8.86 6.93
CA ILE A 607 -2.17 10.15 7.38
C ILE A 607 -2.09 11.17 6.23
N ASN A 608 -0.95 11.18 5.54
CA ASN A 608 -0.75 11.94 4.30
C ASN A 608 -0.90 11.01 3.09
N ALA A 609 -2.00 11.11 2.36
CA ALA A 609 -2.27 10.26 1.19
C ALA A 609 -1.15 10.27 0.11
N GLU A 610 -0.27 11.27 0.13
CA GLU A 610 0.80 11.48 -0.84
C GLU A 610 2.15 10.85 -0.46
N MET A 611 2.38 10.51 0.81
CA MET A 611 3.73 10.14 1.28
C MET A 611 3.97 8.63 1.45
N GLY A 612 2.92 7.82 1.60
CA GLY A 612 3.12 6.40 1.91
C GLY A 612 2.01 5.46 1.43
N PRO A 613 2.32 4.16 1.34
CA PRO A 613 1.37 3.15 0.89
C PRO A 613 0.27 2.92 1.93
N ASN A 614 -0.91 2.59 1.43
CA ASN A 614 -2.03 2.11 2.26
C ASN A 614 -1.98 0.59 2.39
N TYR A 615 -2.53 0.07 3.48
CA TYR A 615 -2.55 -1.35 3.80
C TYR A 615 -3.96 -1.86 4.08
N ILE A 616 -4.15 -3.17 3.98
CA ILE A 616 -5.32 -3.89 4.44
C ILE A 616 -4.86 -4.86 5.52
N MET A 617 -5.55 -4.84 6.66
CA MET A 617 -5.26 -5.67 7.80
C MET A 617 -6.43 -6.62 8.06
N SER A 618 -6.14 -7.92 8.14
CA SER A 618 -7.12 -8.92 8.53
C SER A 618 -6.90 -9.37 9.97
N MET A 619 -7.97 -9.61 10.69
CA MET A 619 -7.93 -10.02 12.09
C MET A 619 -9.09 -10.93 12.46
N PHE A 620 -8.86 -11.75 13.47
CA PHE A 620 -9.90 -12.51 14.15
C PHE A 620 -10.25 -11.82 15.46
N VAL A 621 -11.53 -11.77 15.78
CA VAL A 621 -12.01 -11.25 17.05
C VAL A 621 -12.87 -12.31 17.71
N THR A 622 -12.57 -12.64 18.97
CA THR A 622 -13.36 -13.55 19.80
C THR A 622 -13.47 -13.06 21.24
N SER A 623 -14.52 -13.47 21.95
CA SER A 623 -14.75 -13.13 23.36
C SER A 623 -13.64 -13.70 24.26
N GLU A 624 -13.09 -14.87 23.88
CA GLU A 624 -12.04 -15.57 24.66
C GLU A 624 -10.63 -15.01 24.45
N TYR A 625 -10.27 -14.57 23.23
CA TYR A 625 -8.90 -14.21 22.86
C TYR A 625 -8.76 -12.74 22.41
N GLY A 626 -9.82 -11.95 22.48
CA GLY A 626 -9.85 -10.56 22.03
C GLY A 626 -9.54 -10.44 20.54
N ILE A 627 -8.83 -9.37 20.17
CA ILE A 627 -8.40 -9.09 18.79
C ILE A 627 -7.07 -9.83 18.51
N GLN A 628 -7.02 -10.59 17.41
CA GLN A 628 -5.86 -11.36 16.97
C GLN A 628 -5.55 -11.01 15.51
N ILE A 629 -4.47 -10.24 15.29
CA ILE A 629 -4.07 -9.81 13.94
C ILE A 629 -3.53 -10.99 13.13
N GLN A 630 -4.11 -11.21 11.96
CA GLN A 630 -3.76 -12.32 11.07
C GLN A 630 -2.67 -11.90 10.08
N ASP A 631 -2.96 -10.94 9.19
CA ASP A 631 -2.02 -10.53 8.14
C ASP A 631 -2.16 -9.04 7.79
N ARG A 632 -1.12 -8.53 7.12
CA ARG A 632 -1.06 -7.19 6.54
C ARG A 632 -0.65 -7.30 5.07
N ILE A 633 -1.49 -6.80 4.18
CA ILE A 633 -1.23 -6.74 2.74
C ILE A 633 -1.23 -5.28 2.27
N SER A 634 -0.48 -4.96 1.21
CA SER A 634 -0.57 -3.64 0.59
C SER A 634 -1.94 -3.48 -0.07
N LYS A 635 -2.56 -2.32 0.10
CA LYS A 635 -3.77 -1.95 -0.63
C LYS A 635 -3.37 -1.64 -2.08
N PRO A 636 -4.00 -2.26 -3.10
CA PRO A 636 -3.72 -1.94 -4.50
C PRO A 636 -3.99 -0.44 -4.80
N LEU A 637 -3.19 0.19 -5.66
CA LEU A 637 -3.35 1.62 -5.97
C LEU A 637 -4.62 1.91 -6.76
N LYS A 638 -5.06 0.93 -7.57
CA LYS A 638 -6.32 0.97 -8.34
C LYS A 638 -7.60 0.87 -7.54
N VAL A 639 -7.55 0.50 -6.25
CA VAL A 639 -8.75 0.49 -5.40
C VAL A 639 -8.85 1.77 -4.58
N ASP A 640 -10.08 2.24 -4.39
CA ASP A 640 -10.39 3.40 -3.57
C ASP A 640 -10.74 2.99 -2.14
N SER A 641 -11.73 2.11 -1.95
CA SER A 641 -12.16 1.70 -0.62
C SER A 641 -12.70 0.27 -0.54
N LEU A 642 -12.59 -0.34 0.64
CA LEU A 642 -13.17 -1.63 1.02
C LEU A 642 -14.69 -1.47 1.18
N LEU A 643 -15.43 -2.37 0.54
CA LEU A 643 -16.89 -2.40 0.58
C LEU A 643 -17.39 -3.44 1.57
N THR A 644 -16.96 -4.69 1.40
CA THR A 644 -17.36 -5.80 2.27
C THR A 644 -16.37 -6.97 2.14
N VAL A 645 -16.50 -7.93 3.05
CA VAL A 645 -15.73 -9.17 3.07
C VAL A 645 -16.69 -10.35 3.15
N ALA A 646 -16.42 -11.34 2.30
CA ALA A 646 -17.05 -12.65 2.38
C ALA A 646 -16.05 -13.70 1.95
N VAL A 647 -15.33 -14.24 2.93
CA VAL A 647 -14.29 -15.25 2.77
C VAL A 647 -14.81 -16.33 1.80
N PRO A 648 -14.11 -16.56 0.67
CA PRO A 648 -12.69 -16.23 0.43
C PRO A 648 -12.39 -14.86 -0.20
N TYR A 649 -13.37 -14.00 -0.41
CA TYR A 649 -13.22 -12.77 -1.21
C TYR A 649 -13.32 -11.48 -0.38
N MET A 650 -12.55 -10.47 -0.81
CA MET A 650 -12.70 -9.07 -0.42
C MET A 650 -13.21 -8.28 -1.62
N TYR A 651 -14.15 -7.37 -1.40
CA TYR A 651 -14.76 -6.55 -2.44
C TYR A 651 -14.37 -5.09 -2.26
N PHE A 652 -13.86 -4.48 -3.34
CA PHE A 652 -13.36 -3.11 -3.34
C PHE A 652 -14.03 -2.25 -4.40
N LEU A 653 -14.18 -0.95 -4.09
CA LEU A 653 -14.49 0.08 -5.06
C LEU A 653 -13.24 0.34 -5.91
N LYS A 654 -13.34 0.10 -7.22
CA LYS A 654 -12.26 0.35 -8.20
C LYS A 654 -12.27 1.83 -8.59
N LYS A 655 -11.09 2.44 -8.71
CA LYS A 655 -10.94 3.78 -9.25
C LYS A 655 -11.17 3.74 -10.76
N SER A 656 -12.05 4.60 -11.25
CA SER A 656 -12.39 4.71 -12.68
C SER A 656 -11.20 5.07 -13.58
N ASP A 657 -10.13 5.58 -12.98
CA ASP A 657 -8.99 6.23 -13.62
C ASP A 657 -7.66 5.46 -13.50
N SER A 658 -7.69 4.19 -13.05
CA SER A 658 -6.48 3.40 -12.86
C SER A 658 -6.02 2.72 -14.15
N ASP A 659 -4.77 2.97 -14.56
CA ASP A 659 -4.12 2.32 -15.71
C ASP A 659 -3.46 0.96 -15.35
N GLU A 660 -3.59 0.50 -14.09
CA GLU A 660 -3.04 -0.79 -13.63
C GLU A 660 -3.87 -1.98 -14.12
N GLU A 661 -3.19 -2.97 -14.70
CA GLU A 661 -3.81 -4.24 -15.10
C GLU A 661 -4.23 -5.08 -13.89
N ASP A 662 -5.17 -6.01 -14.13
CA ASP A 662 -5.61 -6.96 -13.12
C ASP A 662 -4.62 -8.11 -12.96
N ASP A 663 -4.24 -8.40 -11.71
CA ASP A 663 -3.51 -9.61 -11.37
C ASP A 663 -4.49 -10.79 -11.46
N LEU A 664 -4.56 -11.41 -12.63
CA LEU A 664 -5.57 -12.42 -12.98
C LEU A 664 -5.60 -13.62 -12.02
N ASP A 665 -4.52 -13.87 -11.26
CA ASP A 665 -4.45 -14.97 -10.29
C ASP A 665 -5.19 -14.65 -8.98
N ILE A 666 -5.40 -13.36 -8.65
CA ILE A 666 -5.91 -12.92 -7.33
C ILE A 666 -7.09 -11.95 -7.48
N GLU A 667 -7.19 -11.24 -8.60
CA GLU A 667 -8.08 -10.12 -8.80
C GLU A 667 -8.93 -10.28 -10.05
N ILE A 668 -10.23 -10.03 -9.89
CA ILE A 668 -11.20 -10.10 -10.98
C ILE A 668 -12.07 -8.84 -10.91
N SER A 669 -12.02 -8.01 -11.96
CA SER A 669 -12.95 -6.90 -12.13
C SER A 669 -14.34 -7.44 -12.47
N LEU A 670 -15.31 -7.24 -11.57
CA LEU A 670 -16.71 -7.66 -11.77
C LEU A 670 -17.51 -6.59 -12.50
N SER A 671 -17.10 -5.32 -12.38
CA SER A 671 -17.61 -4.18 -13.14
C SER A 671 -16.54 -3.09 -13.23
N HIS A 672 -16.82 -1.99 -13.93
CA HIS A 672 -15.91 -0.84 -14.00
C HIS A 672 -15.61 -0.19 -12.63
N LEU A 673 -16.46 -0.39 -11.62
CA LEU A 673 -16.29 0.14 -10.25
C LEU A 673 -16.13 -0.96 -9.19
N LEU A 674 -16.24 -2.24 -9.53
CA LEU A 674 -16.16 -3.32 -8.55
C LEU A 674 -15.00 -4.27 -8.85
N LEU A 675 -14.07 -4.36 -7.90
CA LEU A 675 -12.98 -5.33 -7.92
C LEU A 675 -13.22 -6.40 -6.84
N ARG A 676 -13.18 -7.67 -7.22
CA ARG A 676 -13.11 -8.80 -6.31
C ARG A 676 -11.66 -9.25 -6.17
N ARG A 677 -11.17 -9.36 -4.95
CA ARG A 677 -9.84 -9.87 -4.65
C ARG A 677 -9.92 -11.10 -3.75
N THR A 678 -9.30 -12.19 -4.16
CA THR A 678 -9.21 -13.42 -3.37
C THR A 678 -8.20 -13.25 -2.24
N LEU A 679 -8.57 -13.67 -1.02
CA LEU A 679 -7.65 -13.72 0.10
C LEU A 679 -6.50 -14.68 -0.23
N ARG A 680 -5.27 -14.31 0.12
CA ARG A 680 -4.04 -15.04 -0.22
C ARG A 680 -4.10 -16.53 0.12
N GLU A 681 -4.75 -16.87 1.22
CA GLU A 681 -4.91 -18.23 1.75
C GLU A 681 -5.87 -19.11 0.93
N PHE A 682 -6.67 -18.48 0.07
CA PHE A 682 -7.72 -19.11 -0.72
C PHE A 682 -7.50 -19.02 -2.24
N VAL A 683 -6.39 -18.41 -2.68
CA VAL A 683 -5.98 -18.43 -4.10
C VAL A 683 -5.89 -19.89 -4.57
N SER A 684 -6.44 -20.21 -5.75
CA SER A 684 -6.53 -21.57 -6.30
C SER A 684 -7.47 -22.54 -5.57
N ILE A 685 -8.14 -22.08 -4.50
CA ILE A 685 -9.20 -22.78 -3.77
C ILE A 685 -10.51 -21.97 -3.84
N ASP A 686 -10.49 -20.90 -4.61
CA ASP A 686 -11.62 -20.04 -4.92
C ASP A 686 -12.69 -20.85 -5.68
N GLY A 687 -13.89 -20.91 -5.11
CA GLY A 687 -14.98 -21.76 -5.60
C GLY A 687 -15.04 -23.17 -5.00
N SER A 688 -14.16 -23.51 -4.06
CA SER A 688 -14.31 -24.72 -3.23
C SER A 688 -15.59 -24.70 -2.39
N ASP A 689 -15.96 -25.86 -1.86
CA ASP A 689 -17.14 -25.99 -1.02
C ASP A 689 -17.06 -25.10 0.24
N PRO A 690 -18.21 -24.56 0.72
CA PRO A 690 -18.24 -23.72 1.90
C PRO A 690 -17.60 -24.37 3.14
N ALA A 691 -17.67 -25.71 3.26
CA ALA A 691 -17.07 -26.43 4.38
C ALA A 691 -15.53 -26.44 4.31
N THR A 692 -14.92 -26.59 3.13
CA THR A 692 -13.47 -26.39 2.94
C THR A 692 -13.06 -24.95 3.26
N THR A 693 -13.84 -23.97 2.83
CA THR A 693 -13.57 -22.55 3.14
C THR A 693 -13.60 -22.29 4.65
N GLU A 694 -14.61 -22.81 5.35
CA GLU A 694 -14.74 -22.72 6.80
C GLU A 694 -13.61 -23.47 7.52
N ALA A 695 -13.24 -24.66 7.07
CA ALA A 695 -12.15 -25.45 7.62
C ALA A 695 -10.81 -24.71 7.51
N MET A 696 -10.55 -24.07 6.38
CA MET A 696 -9.35 -23.25 6.14
C MET A 696 -9.33 -21.99 7.01
N LEU A 697 -10.48 -21.35 7.21
CA LEU A 697 -10.57 -20.19 8.09
C LEU A 697 -10.35 -20.57 9.56
N ASN A 698 -10.98 -21.68 10.01
CA ASN A 698 -10.75 -22.28 11.33
C ASN A 698 -9.29 -22.68 11.55
N PHE A 699 -8.66 -23.25 10.52
CA PHE A 699 -7.24 -23.57 10.53
C PHE A 699 -6.39 -22.33 10.81
N SER A 700 -6.63 -21.25 10.05
CA SER A 700 -5.92 -19.98 10.22
C SER A 700 -6.12 -19.40 11.62
N PHE A 701 -7.34 -19.41 12.13
CA PHE A 701 -7.68 -18.95 13.47
C PHE A 701 -6.92 -19.70 14.57
N TYR A 702 -7.02 -21.03 14.62
CA TYR A 702 -6.34 -21.83 15.67
C TYR A 702 -4.82 -21.68 15.63
N LEU A 703 -4.28 -21.50 14.43
CA LEU A 703 -2.86 -21.25 14.22
C LEU A 703 -2.40 -19.89 14.73
N LYS A 704 -3.27 -18.87 14.73
CA LYS A 704 -2.95 -17.55 15.30
C LYS A 704 -2.90 -17.59 16.82
N ILE A 705 -3.86 -18.30 17.41
CA ILE A 705 -3.92 -18.54 18.86
C ILE A 705 -2.77 -19.46 19.33
N GLY A 706 -2.21 -20.28 18.43
CA GLY A 706 -1.13 -21.22 18.75
C GLY A 706 -1.62 -22.61 19.17
N GLN A 707 -2.89 -22.92 18.95
CA GLN A 707 -3.47 -24.25 19.17
C GLN A 707 -3.30 -25.12 17.91
N THR A 708 -2.09 -25.64 17.70
CA THR A 708 -1.75 -26.45 16.52
C THR A 708 -2.62 -27.69 16.38
N ASP A 709 -2.98 -28.37 17.47
CA ASP A 709 -3.75 -29.61 17.43
C ASP A 709 -5.18 -29.38 16.93
N ASN A 710 -5.82 -28.29 17.36
CA ASN A 710 -7.16 -27.93 16.91
C ASN A 710 -7.14 -27.45 15.45
N ALA A 711 -6.05 -26.78 15.04
CA ALA A 711 -5.83 -26.45 13.64
C ALA A 711 -5.81 -27.72 12.77
N PHE A 712 -5.01 -28.73 13.13
CA PHE A 712 -4.94 -29.98 12.36
C PHE A 712 -6.26 -30.78 12.36
N LYS A 713 -7.07 -30.69 13.42
CA LYS A 713 -8.41 -31.27 13.43
C LYS A 713 -9.35 -30.59 12.43
N ALA A 714 -9.27 -29.26 12.28
CA ALA A 714 -10.14 -28.51 11.38
C ALA A 714 -9.96 -28.93 9.90
N ILE A 715 -8.72 -29.19 9.49
CA ILE A 715 -8.39 -29.53 8.09
C ILE A 715 -8.36 -31.04 7.80
N LYS A 716 -8.59 -31.90 8.80
CA LYS A 716 -8.49 -33.37 8.65
C LYS A 716 -9.43 -33.93 7.57
N PHE A 717 -10.56 -33.28 7.33
CA PHE A 717 -11.56 -33.72 6.36
C PHE A 717 -11.26 -33.24 4.93
N ILE A 718 -10.30 -32.33 4.74
CA ILE A 718 -9.90 -31.84 3.42
C ILE A 718 -9.08 -32.93 2.72
N LYS A 719 -9.65 -33.47 1.64
CA LYS A 719 -9.02 -34.53 0.82
C LYS A 719 -8.37 -34.02 -0.46
N SER A 720 -8.62 -32.76 -0.83
CA SER A 720 -8.14 -32.21 -2.10
C SER A 720 -6.63 -31.99 -2.07
N GLU A 721 -5.90 -32.63 -2.98
CA GLU A 721 -4.44 -32.48 -3.14
C GLU A 721 -4.05 -31.04 -3.47
N SER A 722 -4.85 -30.35 -4.30
CA SER A 722 -4.61 -28.95 -4.68
C SER A 722 -4.65 -27.99 -3.49
N VAL A 723 -5.52 -28.26 -2.50
CA VAL A 723 -5.61 -27.45 -1.28
C VAL A 723 -4.35 -27.62 -0.43
N TRP A 724 -3.83 -28.85 -0.35
CA TRP A 724 -2.59 -29.14 0.38
C TRP A 724 -1.36 -28.54 -0.31
N GLU A 725 -1.33 -28.55 -1.65
CA GLU A 725 -0.30 -27.88 -2.46
C GLU A 725 -0.29 -26.38 -2.19
N HIS A 726 -1.45 -25.73 -2.30
CA HIS A 726 -1.57 -24.30 -2.01
C HIS A 726 -1.16 -23.97 -0.58
N MET A 727 -1.61 -24.74 0.40
CA MET A 727 -1.16 -24.56 1.80
C MET A 727 0.35 -24.70 1.95
N ALA A 728 0.98 -25.64 1.23
CA ALA A 728 2.43 -25.80 1.25
C ALA A 728 3.13 -24.56 0.65
N HIS A 729 2.64 -24.02 -0.46
CA HIS A 729 3.12 -22.76 -1.03
C HIS A 729 2.97 -21.59 -0.05
N MET A 730 1.81 -21.49 0.62
CA MET A 730 1.56 -20.48 1.64
C MET A 730 2.47 -20.63 2.86
N CYS A 731 2.88 -21.84 3.21
CA CYS A 731 3.85 -22.07 4.27
C CYS A 731 5.25 -21.52 3.94
N VAL A 732 5.65 -21.49 2.67
CA VAL A 732 6.90 -20.84 2.26
C VAL A 732 6.81 -19.34 2.49
N LYS A 733 5.74 -18.74 1.98
CA LYS A 733 5.44 -17.31 2.09
C LYS A 733 5.29 -16.84 3.54
N THR A 734 4.68 -17.65 4.40
CA THR A 734 4.45 -17.35 5.83
C THR A 734 5.56 -17.85 6.77
N ARG A 735 6.56 -18.55 6.23
CA ARG A 735 7.68 -19.17 6.96
C ARG A 735 7.24 -20.16 8.06
N ARG A 736 6.23 -20.98 7.75
CA ARG A 736 5.58 -21.91 8.69
C ARG A 736 5.87 -23.37 8.35
N LEU A 737 6.99 -23.85 8.89
CA LEU A 737 7.53 -25.17 8.55
C LEU A 737 6.82 -26.33 9.25
N ASP A 738 6.20 -26.04 10.39
CA ASP A 738 5.35 -26.95 11.16
C ASP A 738 4.16 -27.45 10.35
N VAL A 739 3.47 -26.52 9.69
CA VAL A 739 2.35 -26.83 8.80
C VAL A 739 2.84 -27.46 7.50
N ALA A 740 3.94 -26.96 6.92
CA ALA A 740 4.48 -27.46 5.66
C ALA A 740 4.78 -28.96 5.68
N ALA A 741 5.31 -29.47 6.79
CA ALA A 741 5.61 -30.90 6.94
C ALA A 741 4.36 -31.78 6.86
N VAL A 742 3.22 -31.28 7.34
CA VAL A 742 1.92 -31.98 7.27
C VAL A 742 1.35 -31.87 5.86
N CYS A 743 1.41 -30.70 5.23
CA CYS A 743 0.96 -30.52 3.84
C CYS A 743 1.69 -31.48 2.88
N LEU A 744 3.02 -31.53 2.95
CA LEU A 744 3.82 -32.46 2.14
C LEU A 744 3.48 -33.93 2.40
N GLY A 745 3.03 -34.28 3.60
CA GLY A 745 2.57 -35.62 3.94
C GLY A 745 1.25 -35.97 3.26
N ASN A 746 0.28 -35.06 3.31
CA ASN A 746 -1.05 -35.24 2.72
C ASN A 746 -1.05 -35.17 1.18
N MET A 747 -0.13 -34.39 0.59
CA MET A 747 0.12 -34.39 -0.87
C MET A 747 0.89 -35.62 -1.35
N GLY A 748 1.35 -36.50 -0.46
CA GLY A 748 2.23 -37.62 -0.84
C GLY A 748 3.62 -37.21 -1.33
N HIS A 749 4.04 -35.95 -1.12
CA HIS A 749 5.32 -35.41 -1.58
C HIS A 749 6.50 -35.82 -0.66
N ALA A 750 6.79 -37.14 -0.66
CA ALA A 750 7.75 -37.78 0.24
C ALA A 750 9.18 -37.22 0.12
N ARG A 751 9.61 -36.84 -1.10
CA ARG A 751 10.92 -36.24 -1.35
C ARG A 751 11.07 -34.91 -0.60
N GLY A 752 10.07 -34.06 -0.70
CA GLY A 752 10.05 -32.75 -0.03
C GLY A 752 9.99 -32.89 1.48
N ALA A 753 9.14 -33.79 2.00
CA ALA A 753 9.06 -34.06 3.44
C ALA A 753 10.40 -34.55 4.00
N ARG A 754 11.11 -35.41 3.25
CA ARG A 754 12.46 -35.87 3.63
C ARG A 754 13.48 -34.74 3.59
N ALA A 755 13.47 -33.90 2.55
CA ALA A 755 14.38 -32.77 2.41
C ALA A 755 14.21 -31.78 3.57
N LEU A 756 12.96 -31.43 3.90
CA LEU A 756 12.64 -30.53 5.00
C LEU A 756 13.08 -31.11 6.35
N ARG A 757 12.79 -32.39 6.63
CA ARG A 757 13.26 -33.06 7.86
C ARG A 757 14.78 -33.10 7.97
N LYS A 758 15.50 -33.23 6.85
CA LYS A 758 16.98 -33.22 6.84
C LYS A 758 17.52 -31.81 7.16
N ALA A 759 16.88 -30.77 6.62
CA ALA A 759 17.21 -29.38 6.93
C ALA A 759 16.95 -29.05 8.42
N MET A 760 15.83 -29.50 8.97
CA MET A 760 15.53 -29.35 10.40
C MET A 760 16.55 -30.06 11.31
N LYS A 761 16.96 -31.28 10.95
CA LYS A 761 17.95 -32.06 11.74
C LYS A 761 19.37 -31.51 11.69
N SER A 762 19.72 -30.77 10.63
CA SER A 762 21.07 -30.20 10.48
C SER A 762 21.25 -28.90 11.26
N GLY A 763 20.20 -28.39 11.90
CA GLY A 763 20.26 -27.14 12.68
C GLY A 763 20.37 -25.88 11.82
N SER A 764 20.03 -25.98 10.52
CA SER A 764 19.99 -24.84 9.60
C SER A 764 19.02 -23.75 10.06
N SER A 765 19.23 -22.51 9.65
CA SER A 765 18.32 -21.40 9.95
C SER A 765 16.91 -21.66 9.42
N VAL A 766 15.88 -21.03 10.01
CA VAL A 766 14.49 -21.20 9.58
C VAL A 766 14.34 -20.81 8.11
N GLU A 767 14.98 -19.73 7.68
CA GLU A 767 14.97 -19.24 6.30
C GLU A 767 15.63 -20.22 5.32
N GLU A 768 16.72 -20.91 5.71
CA GLU A 768 17.34 -21.95 4.90
C GLU A 768 16.40 -23.16 4.75
N GLN A 769 15.70 -23.54 5.83
CA GLN A 769 14.71 -24.61 5.79
C GLN A 769 13.50 -24.24 4.90
N VAL A 770 13.07 -22.97 4.93
CA VAL A 770 12.03 -22.44 4.04
C VAL A 770 12.49 -22.42 2.58
N ALA A 771 13.75 -22.06 2.31
CA ALA A 771 14.30 -22.10 0.96
C ALA A 771 14.37 -23.53 0.41
N VAL A 772 14.73 -24.51 1.25
CA VAL A 772 14.67 -25.94 0.87
C VAL A 772 13.24 -26.35 0.52
N LEU A 773 12.25 -25.94 1.32
CA LEU A 773 10.84 -26.20 1.03
C LEU A 773 10.41 -25.55 -0.30
N ALA A 774 10.78 -24.29 -0.53
CA ALA A 774 10.49 -23.54 -1.76
C ALA A 774 11.00 -24.27 -3.01
N ILE A 775 12.24 -24.77 -2.98
CA ILE A 775 12.81 -25.58 -4.08
C ILE A 775 11.99 -26.85 -4.34
N GLN A 776 11.53 -27.53 -3.28
CA GLN A 776 10.74 -28.74 -3.43
C GLN A 776 9.34 -28.50 -3.99
N LEU A 777 8.79 -27.30 -3.77
CA LEU A 777 7.51 -26.86 -4.31
C LEU A 777 7.65 -26.11 -5.66
N GLY A 778 8.84 -26.05 -6.25
CA GLY A 778 9.07 -25.34 -7.52
C GLY A 778 9.10 -23.81 -7.42
N LEU A 779 9.02 -23.23 -6.22
CA LEU A 779 9.13 -21.79 -5.95
C LEU A 779 10.60 -21.33 -5.98
N VAL A 780 11.19 -21.36 -7.17
CA VAL A 780 12.62 -21.08 -7.38
C VAL A 780 13.00 -19.65 -6.99
N GLU A 781 12.23 -18.66 -7.43
CA GLU A 781 12.55 -17.24 -7.21
C GLU A 781 12.54 -16.88 -5.71
N GLU A 782 11.54 -17.39 -4.97
CA GLU A 782 11.49 -17.23 -3.52
C GLU A 782 12.69 -17.89 -2.84
N ALA A 783 13.14 -19.07 -3.32
CA ALA A 783 14.33 -19.73 -2.80
C ALA A 783 15.61 -18.93 -3.06
N GLU A 784 15.74 -18.29 -4.22
CA GLU A 784 16.88 -17.43 -4.56
C GLU A 784 16.97 -16.22 -3.60
N LEU A 785 15.84 -15.53 -3.39
CA LEU A 785 15.72 -14.42 -2.44
C LEU A 785 16.04 -14.86 -1.01
N LEU A 786 15.54 -16.01 -0.57
CA LEU A 786 15.79 -16.53 0.77
C LEU A 786 17.28 -16.89 0.97
N TYR A 787 17.94 -17.54 0.01
CA TYR A 787 19.37 -17.81 0.15
C TYR A 787 20.23 -16.54 0.11
N ALA A 788 19.86 -15.55 -0.71
CA ALA A 788 20.55 -14.27 -0.78
C ALA A 788 20.42 -13.50 0.54
N THR A 789 19.22 -13.43 1.12
CA THR A 789 18.97 -12.73 2.41
C THR A 789 19.69 -13.37 3.60
N VAL A 790 19.84 -14.70 3.61
CA VAL A 790 20.59 -15.42 4.67
C VAL A 790 22.11 -15.36 4.42
N GLY A 791 22.55 -14.95 3.22
CA GLY A 791 23.96 -14.92 2.84
C GLY A 791 24.54 -16.30 2.52
N ARG A 792 23.70 -17.31 2.24
CA ARG A 792 24.13 -18.68 1.88
C ARG A 792 24.32 -18.82 0.38
N TYR A 793 25.33 -18.11 -0.14
CA TYR A 793 25.68 -18.11 -1.56
C TYR A 793 26.21 -19.45 -2.08
N ASP A 794 26.69 -20.32 -1.19
CA ASP A 794 27.09 -21.69 -1.51
C ASP A 794 25.91 -22.56 -1.98
N LEU A 795 24.75 -22.40 -1.32
CA LEU A 795 23.50 -23.08 -1.70
C LEU A 795 22.86 -22.42 -2.92
N LEU A 796 22.94 -21.09 -3.02
CA LEU A 796 22.46 -20.35 -4.19
C LEU A 796 23.22 -20.74 -5.47
N ASN A 797 24.55 -20.84 -5.39
CA ASN A 797 25.40 -21.29 -6.50
C ASN A 797 25.03 -22.72 -6.95
N LYS A 798 24.80 -23.64 -6.00
CA LYS A 798 24.31 -24.99 -6.32
C LYS A 798 22.93 -24.98 -6.97
N LEU A 799 22.05 -24.09 -6.53
CA LEU A 799 20.71 -23.92 -7.11
C LEU A 799 20.80 -23.44 -8.56
N TYR A 800 21.64 -22.43 -8.86
CA TYR A 800 21.87 -21.96 -10.22
C TYR A 800 22.47 -23.02 -11.14
N GLN A 801 23.43 -23.81 -10.65
CA GLN A 801 23.98 -24.95 -11.40
C GLN A 801 22.89 -25.99 -11.72
N ALA A 802 22.01 -26.31 -10.76
CA ALA A 802 20.92 -27.25 -10.96
C ALA A 802 19.86 -26.76 -11.98
N GLN A 803 19.73 -25.45 -12.14
CA GLN A 803 18.84 -24.82 -13.14
C GLN A 803 19.51 -24.56 -14.49
N ASN A 804 20.78 -24.95 -14.67
CA ASN A 804 21.60 -24.61 -15.83
C ASN A 804 21.81 -23.08 -16.04
N LYS A 805 21.62 -22.25 -15.01
CA LYS A 805 21.93 -20.81 -15.02
C LYS A 805 23.41 -20.59 -14.73
N TRP A 806 24.27 -21.07 -15.62
CA TRP A 806 25.72 -21.08 -15.39
C TRP A 806 26.35 -19.69 -15.30
N ARG A 807 25.83 -18.71 -16.04
CA ARG A 807 26.31 -17.31 -15.98
C ARG A 807 26.16 -16.71 -14.59
N ASP A 808 24.98 -16.87 -13.98
CA ASP A 808 24.69 -16.35 -12.65
C ASP A 808 25.47 -17.12 -11.58
N ALA A 809 25.60 -18.45 -11.74
CA ALA A 809 26.44 -19.28 -10.88
C ALA A 809 27.91 -18.80 -10.85
N PHE A 810 28.48 -18.47 -12.01
CA PHE A 810 29.84 -17.90 -12.10
C PHE A 810 29.91 -16.51 -11.49
N GLN A 811 28.93 -15.65 -11.72
CA GLN A 811 28.91 -14.31 -11.14
C GLN A 811 28.90 -14.35 -9.60
N VAL A 812 28.08 -15.25 -9.02
CA VAL A 812 28.05 -15.46 -7.56
C VAL A 812 29.37 -16.04 -7.05
N ALA A 813 29.92 -17.04 -7.75
CA ALA A 813 31.19 -17.68 -7.37
C ALA A 813 32.40 -16.72 -7.45
N GLU A 814 32.47 -15.84 -8.44
CA GLU A 814 33.59 -14.90 -8.60
C GLU A 814 33.52 -13.74 -7.59
N ARG A 815 32.31 -13.25 -7.32
CA ARG A 815 32.09 -12.08 -6.44
C ARG A 815 32.10 -12.46 -4.96
N VAL A 816 31.37 -13.50 -4.57
CA VAL A 816 31.07 -13.80 -3.15
C VAL A 816 31.55 -15.19 -2.74
N ASP A 817 31.29 -16.23 -3.55
CA ASP A 817 31.56 -17.63 -3.22
C ASP A 817 32.83 -18.18 -3.91
N ARG A 818 33.97 -17.51 -3.68
CA ARG A 818 35.24 -17.84 -4.34
C ARG A 818 35.77 -19.23 -4.03
N ILE A 819 35.37 -19.79 -2.89
CA ILE A 819 35.79 -21.13 -2.44
C ILE A 819 35.27 -22.21 -3.40
N HIS A 820 34.04 -22.05 -3.91
CA HIS A 820 33.44 -23.04 -4.79
C HIS A 820 33.65 -22.76 -6.29
N LEU A 821 34.38 -21.70 -6.68
CA LEU A 821 34.61 -21.36 -8.09
C LEU A 821 35.19 -22.52 -8.90
N ARG A 822 36.17 -23.26 -8.35
CA ARG A 822 36.74 -24.45 -9.02
C ARG A 822 35.70 -25.56 -9.20
N ASN A 823 34.83 -25.74 -8.21
CA ASN A 823 33.77 -26.72 -8.26
C ASN A 823 32.71 -26.32 -9.31
N THR A 824 32.35 -25.03 -9.38
CA THR A 824 31.47 -24.51 -10.43
C THR A 824 32.07 -24.68 -11.82
N CYS A 825 33.37 -24.43 -12.01
CA CYS A 825 34.07 -24.70 -13.27
C CYS A 825 34.01 -26.19 -13.64
N TYR A 826 34.24 -27.07 -12.67
CA TYR A 826 34.17 -28.51 -12.89
C TYR A 826 32.76 -28.99 -13.26
N GLY A 827 31.74 -28.48 -12.57
CA GLY A 827 30.33 -28.76 -12.87
C GLY A 827 29.95 -28.31 -14.28
N TYR A 828 30.39 -27.12 -14.70
CA TYR A 828 30.14 -26.61 -16.05
C TYR A 828 30.86 -27.41 -17.12
N ALA A 829 32.10 -27.83 -16.85
CA ALA A 829 32.87 -28.68 -17.78
C ALA A 829 32.15 -30.02 -18.03
N LYS A 830 31.63 -30.66 -16.98
CA LYS A 830 30.80 -31.88 -17.12
C LYS A 830 29.49 -31.65 -17.86
N TYR A 831 28.87 -30.48 -17.68
CA TYR A 831 27.67 -30.12 -18.43
C TYR A 831 27.96 -29.95 -19.92
N GLN A 832 29.04 -29.25 -20.28
CA GLN A 832 29.47 -29.07 -21.68
C GLN A 832 29.90 -30.40 -22.33
N GLU A 833 30.57 -31.27 -21.58
CA GLU A 833 30.86 -32.64 -21.99
C GLU A 833 29.56 -33.39 -22.33
N GLY A 834 28.53 -33.29 -21.48
CA GLY A 834 27.23 -33.93 -21.72
C GLY A 834 26.46 -33.39 -22.93
N ILE A 835 26.71 -32.13 -23.33
CA ILE A 835 26.16 -31.53 -24.55
C ILE A 835 26.96 -31.93 -25.81
N GLY A 836 28.20 -32.41 -25.63
CA GLY A 836 29.11 -32.75 -26.72
C GLY A 836 30.02 -31.61 -27.17
N ASN A 837 30.09 -30.50 -26.42
CA ASN A 837 30.98 -29.37 -26.71
C ASN A 837 32.35 -29.59 -26.05
N MET A 838 33.19 -30.41 -26.69
CA MET A 838 34.48 -30.85 -26.14
C MET A 838 35.48 -29.70 -25.96
N ASP A 839 35.51 -28.73 -26.87
CA ASP A 839 36.46 -27.61 -26.82
C ASP A 839 36.23 -26.69 -25.61
N GLU A 840 34.97 -26.45 -25.25
CA GLU A 840 34.63 -25.65 -24.08
C GLU A 840 34.82 -26.45 -22.78
N ALA A 841 34.48 -27.75 -22.78
CA ALA A 841 34.70 -28.64 -21.64
C ALA A 841 36.19 -28.67 -21.23
N ILE A 842 37.11 -28.78 -22.21
CA ILE A 842 38.57 -28.75 -21.98
C ILE A 842 38.99 -27.49 -21.23
N LYS A 843 38.57 -26.31 -21.71
CA LYS A 843 38.91 -25.01 -21.09
C LYS A 843 38.47 -24.95 -19.62
N TYR A 844 37.28 -25.45 -19.31
CA TYR A 844 36.76 -25.40 -17.95
C TYR A 844 37.32 -26.49 -17.04
N PHE A 845 37.70 -27.67 -17.56
CA PHE A 845 38.46 -28.67 -16.80
C PHE A 845 39.87 -28.19 -16.41
N GLU A 846 40.50 -27.38 -17.26
CA GLU A 846 41.76 -26.69 -16.93
C GLU A 846 41.54 -25.65 -15.84
N ARG A 847 40.47 -24.84 -15.94
CA ARG A 847 40.11 -23.85 -14.90
C ARG A 847 39.80 -24.52 -13.55
N SER A 848 39.25 -25.73 -13.54
CA SER A 848 39.02 -26.51 -12.32
C SER A 848 40.24 -27.28 -11.83
N GLN A 849 41.36 -27.29 -12.57
CA GLN A 849 42.58 -28.06 -12.28
C GLN A 849 42.36 -29.58 -12.23
N THR A 850 41.40 -30.09 -13.00
CA THR A 850 41.08 -31.53 -13.10
C THR A 850 41.43 -32.10 -14.47
N HIS A 851 42.12 -31.32 -15.31
CA HIS A 851 42.51 -31.66 -16.68
C HIS A 851 43.35 -32.94 -16.77
N GLN A 852 44.15 -33.24 -15.73
CA GLN A 852 45.01 -34.43 -15.70
C GLN A 852 44.26 -35.76 -15.71
N PHE A 853 43.01 -35.78 -15.22
CA PHE A 853 42.21 -36.99 -15.14
C PHE A 853 41.02 -36.95 -16.10
N GLU A 854 40.31 -35.81 -16.17
CA GLU A 854 39.04 -35.74 -16.90
C GLU A 854 39.22 -35.62 -18.41
N ILE A 855 40.25 -34.91 -18.90
CA ILE A 855 40.46 -34.74 -20.35
C ILE A 855 40.89 -36.05 -21.02
N PRO A 856 41.87 -36.82 -20.47
CA PRO A 856 42.17 -38.14 -21.00
C PRO A 856 40.99 -39.11 -20.97
N ARG A 857 40.16 -39.05 -19.92
CA ARG A 857 38.92 -39.84 -19.83
C ARG A 857 37.94 -39.46 -20.94
N MET A 858 37.73 -38.16 -21.16
CA MET A 858 36.75 -37.63 -22.11
C MET A 858 37.16 -37.88 -23.56
N LEU A 859 38.43 -37.69 -23.91
CA LEU A 859 38.95 -37.84 -25.27
C LEU A 859 39.52 -39.23 -25.56
N PHE A 860 39.29 -40.22 -24.68
CA PHE A 860 39.88 -41.55 -24.83
C PHE A 860 39.50 -42.23 -26.16
N GLU A 861 38.26 -42.05 -26.59
CA GLU A 861 37.75 -42.63 -27.85
C GLU A 861 38.32 -41.90 -29.09
N ASP A 862 38.63 -40.61 -28.96
CA ASP A 862 39.24 -39.77 -30.01
C ASP A 862 40.76 -39.58 -29.79
N SER A 863 41.51 -40.66 -30.05
CA SER A 863 42.96 -40.72 -29.90
C SER A 863 43.72 -39.56 -30.59
N GLN A 864 43.23 -39.06 -31.73
CA GLN A 864 43.85 -37.96 -32.47
C GLN A 864 43.73 -36.60 -31.75
N LEU A 865 42.54 -36.26 -31.24
CA LEU A 865 42.31 -35.01 -30.52
C LEU A 865 43.05 -34.98 -29.18
N LEU A 866 43.13 -36.13 -28.51
CA LEU A 866 43.91 -36.28 -27.28
C LEU A 866 45.41 -36.08 -27.52
N GLU A 867 45.95 -36.64 -28.61
CA GLU A 867 47.36 -36.45 -28.96
C GLU A 867 47.68 -34.99 -29.31
N GLU A 868 46.79 -34.31 -30.03
CA GLU A 868 46.92 -32.86 -30.29
C GLU A 868 46.91 -32.04 -29.01
N TYR A 869 46.00 -32.36 -28.07
CA TYR A 869 45.93 -31.70 -26.77
C TYR A 869 47.24 -31.88 -25.97
N LEU A 870 47.78 -33.10 -25.93
CA LEU A 870 49.05 -33.43 -25.26
C LEU A 870 50.28 -32.75 -25.87
N LYS A 871 50.31 -32.57 -27.19
CA LYS A 871 51.37 -31.83 -27.89
C LYS A 871 51.33 -30.34 -27.52
N ARG A 872 50.13 -29.77 -27.37
CA ARG A 872 49.91 -28.37 -26.97
C ARG A 872 50.21 -28.16 -25.48
N HIS A 873 49.76 -29.05 -24.61
CA HIS A 873 49.92 -28.97 -23.16
C HIS A 873 51.03 -29.91 -22.67
N ARG A 874 52.24 -29.36 -22.49
CA ARG A 874 53.43 -30.10 -22.01
C ARG A 874 53.41 -30.40 -20.51
N ASP A 875 52.32 -30.95 -19.98
CA ASP A 875 52.23 -31.40 -18.59
C ASP A 875 52.97 -32.74 -18.43
N PRO A 876 54.04 -32.82 -17.61
CA PRO A 876 54.81 -34.06 -17.43
C PRO A 876 53.97 -35.25 -16.95
N HIS A 877 52.93 -35.01 -16.15
CA HIS A 877 52.07 -36.08 -15.65
C HIS A 877 51.24 -36.71 -16.76
N LEU A 878 50.68 -35.87 -17.64
CA LEU A 878 49.82 -36.29 -18.75
C LEU A 878 50.64 -36.97 -19.86
N GLN A 879 51.84 -36.43 -20.15
CA GLN A 879 52.78 -37.04 -21.09
C GLN A 879 53.26 -38.42 -20.63
N LYS A 880 53.50 -38.60 -19.33
CA LYS A 880 53.82 -39.91 -18.75
C LYS A 880 52.66 -40.89 -18.89
N TRP A 881 51.44 -40.44 -18.60
CA TRP A 881 50.24 -41.28 -18.76
C TRP A 881 50.04 -41.72 -20.22
N TRP A 882 50.22 -40.81 -21.19
CA TRP A 882 50.13 -41.14 -22.61
C TRP A 882 51.23 -42.09 -23.07
N ALA A 883 52.45 -41.90 -22.59
CA ALA A 883 53.57 -42.80 -22.88
C ALA A 883 53.31 -44.23 -22.35
N GLN A 884 52.68 -44.37 -21.18
CA GLN A 884 52.24 -45.66 -20.64
C GLN A 884 51.16 -46.32 -21.50
N PHE A 885 50.22 -45.53 -22.04
CA PHE A 885 49.21 -46.02 -22.97
C PHE A 885 49.84 -46.52 -24.28
N LEU A 886 50.71 -45.73 -24.92
CA LEU A 886 51.44 -46.13 -26.14
C LEU A 886 52.31 -47.38 -25.93
N GLU A 887 52.94 -47.49 -24.76
CA GLU A 887 53.69 -48.69 -24.39
C GLU A 887 52.78 -49.93 -24.30
N SER A 888 51.55 -49.78 -23.79
CA SER A 888 50.58 -50.87 -23.68
C SER A 888 49.98 -51.29 -25.04
N THR A 889 49.88 -50.37 -25.99
CA THR A 889 49.41 -50.64 -27.36
C THR A 889 50.52 -51.15 -28.29
N GLY A 890 51.79 -51.10 -27.85
CA GLY A 890 52.96 -51.62 -28.57
C GLY A 890 53.74 -50.59 -29.38
N GLU A 891 53.40 -49.30 -29.29
CA GLU A 891 54.10 -48.20 -29.96
C GLU A 891 55.28 -47.66 -29.12
N TYR A 892 56.36 -48.43 -29.08
CA TYR A 892 57.53 -48.12 -28.23
C TYR A 892 58.30 -46.85 -28.63
N GLU A 893 58.38 -46.53 -29.92
CA GLU A 893 59.09 -45.33 -30.40
C GLU A 893 58.35 -44.03 -29.99
N GLY A 894 57.02 -44.01 -30.12
CA GLY A 894 56.18 -42.92 -29.64
C GLY A 894 56.25 -42.77 -28.12
N ALA A 895 56.18 -43.88 -27.38
CA ALA A 895 56.30 -43.89 -25.92
C ALA A 895 57.63 -43.30 -25.42
N ILE A 896 58.75 -43.60 -26.08
CA ILE A 896 60.07 -43.03 -25.73
C ILE A 896 60.07 -41.50 -25.86
N ASN A 897 59.46 -40.96 -26.92
CA ASN A 897 59.40 -39.52 -27.14
C ASN A 897 58.60 -38.81 -26.03
N TYR A 898 57.44 -39.35 -25.64
CA TYR A 898 56.62 -38.77 -24.57
C TYR A 898 57.21 -39.00 -23.16
N TYR A 899 57.88 -40.13 -22.89
CA TYR A 899 58.61 -40.31 -21.62
C TYR A 899 59.81 -39.36 -21.49
N ASN A 900 60.54 -39.10 -22.59
CA ASN A 900 61.59 -38.09 -22.62
C ASN A 900 61.03 -36.69 -22.37
N ALA A 901 59.88 -36.35 -22.98
CA ALA A 901 59.20 -35.08 -22.74
C ALA A 901 58.73 -34.91 -21.29
N ALA A 902 58.30 -36.01 -20.65
CA ALA A 902 57.93 -36.06 -19.23
C ALA A 902 59.14 -36.13 -18.26
N ASN A 903 60.37 -36.18 -18.77
CA ASN A 903 61.62 -36.41 -18.01
C ASN A 903 61.65 -37.75 -17.23
N ASP A 904 60.90 -38.77 -17.66
CA ASP A 904 60.93 -40.12 -17.09
C ASP A 904 61.94 -41.01 -17.83
N TYR A 905 63.22 -40.69 -17.65
CA TYR A 905 64.32 -41.41 -18.30
C TYR A 905 64.43 -42.88 -17.87
N LEU A 906 63.89 -43.24 -16.70
CA LEU A 906 63.92 -44.61 -16.21
C LEU A 906 63.01 -45.52 -17.06
N SER A 907 61.84 -45.02 -17.43
CA SER A 907 60.91 -45.71 -18.34
C SER A 907 61.48 -45.81 -19.76
N VAL A 908 62.21 -44.80 -20.24
CA VAL A 908 62.92 -44.83 -21.54
C VAL A 908 64.00 -45.92 -21.58
N VAL A 909 64.86 -45.97 -20.57
CA VAL A 909 65.91 -47.00 -20.46
C VAL A 909 65.28 -48.40 -20.37
N ARG A 910 64.15 -48.55 -19.67
CA ARG A 910 63.42 -49.82 -19.59
C ARG A 910 62.95 -50.30 -20.96
N ILE A 911 62.35 -49.43 -21.78
CA ILE A 911 61.88 -49.77 -23.13
C ILE A 911 63.05 -50.09 -24.06
N LEU A 912 64.14 -49.31 -24.04
CA LEU A 912 65.34 -49.53 -24.87
C LEU A 912 66.06 -50.85 -24.54
N CYS A 913 66.07 -51.24 -23.26
CA CYS A 913 66.58 -52.55 -22.84
C CYS A 913 65.70 -53.70 -23.36
N TYR A 914 64.37 -53.50 -23.42
CA TYR A 914 63.42 -54.49 -23.91
C TYR A 914 63.50 -54.66 -25.44
N SER A 915 63.71 -53.58 -26.20
CA SER A 915 63.81 -53.58 -27.67
C SER A 915 65.16 -54.09 -28.23
N LYS A 916 66.08 -54.56 -27.38
CA LYS A 916 67.43 -55.06 -27.73
C LYS A 916 68.34 -54.06 -28.48
N GLN A 917 68.03 -52.77 -28.48
CA GLN A 917 68.90 -51.71 -29.01
C GLN A 917 69.93 -51.28 -27.96
N VAL A 918 70.91 -52.14 -27.70
CA VAL A 918 71.91 -51.93 -26.62
C VAL A 918 72.89 -50.79 -26.92
N GLU A 919 73.07 -50.40 -28.19
CA GLU A 919 73.96 -49.31 -28.60
C GLU A 919 73.38 -47.91 -28.37
N ALA A 920 72.05 -47.75 -28.39
CA ALA A 920 71.38 -46.47 -28.12
C ALA A 920 71.41 -46.07 -26.63
N VAL A 921 71.63 -47.01 -25.72
CA VAL A 921 71.79 -46.80 -24.27
C VAL A 921 73.12 -46.07 -23.93
N ARG A 922 73.99 -45.87 -24.93
CA ARG A 922 75.32 -45.24 -24.79
C ARG A 922 75.38 -43.74 -25.05
N VAL A 923 74.26 -43.00 -25.02
CA VAL A 923 74.29 -41.53 -25.14
C VAL A 923 74.04 -40.85 -23.78
N PRO A 924 75.11 -40.41 -23.09
CA PRO A 924 75.04 -39.51 -21.94
C PRO A 924 75.14 -38.00 -22.30
N ASP A 925 74.83 -37.59 -23.53
CA ASP A 925 75.11 -36.19 -23.96
C ASP A 925 73.95 -35.18 -23.81
N LEU A 926 72.76 -35.58 -23.36
CA LEU A 926 71.68 -34.62 -23.01
C LEU A 926 71.45 -34.42 -21.50
N MET A 927 72.15 -35.15 -20.62
CA MET A 927 71.96 -35.09 -19.15
C MET A 927 72.94 -34.16 -18.41
N MET A 928 73.75 -33.36 -19.12
CA MET A 928 74.80 -32.54 -18.50
C MET A 928 74.31 -31.24 -17.83
N SER A 929 73.00 -30.94 -17.83
CA SER A 929 72.49 -29.82 -17.04
C SER A 929 71.26 -30.20 -16.20
N LYS A 930 71.49 -30.33 -14.88
CA LYS A 930 70.52 -30.38 -13.77
C LYS A 930 69.96 -31.77 -13.39
N SER A 931 70.77 -32.57 -12.68
CA SER A 931 70.48 -33.09 -11.33
C SER A 931 71.43 -34.26 -10.97
N ASN A 932 72.33 -34.03 -10.01
CA ASN A 932 73.47 -34.90 -9.67
C ASN A 932 73.13 -36.22 -8.92
N VAL A 933 71.85 -36.57 -8.78
CA VAL A 933 71.41 -37.66 -7.89
C VAL A 933 71.20 -38.98 -8.64
N THR A 934 70.62 -38.94 -9.84
CA THR A 934 70.28 -40.14 -10.64
C THR A 934 71.50 -40.83 -11.24
N TYR A 935 72.53 -40.07 -11.65
CA TYR A 935 73.78 -40.64 -12.19
C TYR A 935 74.55 -41.49 -11.17
N ARG A 936 74.54 -41.12 -9.88
CA ARG A 936 75.19 -41.90 -8.82
C ARG A 936 74.46 -43.22 -8.55
N GLN A 937 73.13 -43.23 -8.67
CA GLN A 937 72.32 -44.42 -8.42
C GLN A 937 72.40 -45.42 -9.59
N LEU A 938 72.43 -44.93 -10.84
CA LEU A 938 72.69 -45.73 -12.04
C LEU A 938 74.12 -46.28 -12.09
N LYS A 939 75.13 -45.49 -11.73
CA LYS A 939 76.54 -45.96 -11.63
C LYS A 939 76.73 -46.98 -10.50
N TRP A 940 75.92 -46.90 -9.43
CA TRP A 940 75.93 -47.89 -8.35
C TRP A 940 75.24 -49.20 -8.75
N GLN A 941 74.13 -49.16 -9.51
CA GLN A 941 73.49 -50.36 -10.03
C GLN A 941 74.30 -51.02 -11.17
N LEU A 942 74.85 -50.26 -12.11
CA LEU A 942 75.68 -50.80 -13.21
C LEU A 942 77.00 -51.41 -12.73
N LYS A 943 77.56 -50.96 -11.59
CA LYS A 943 78.72 -51.62 -10.95
C LYS A 943 78.39 -52.96 -10.28
N LYS A 944 77.11 -53.30 -10.10
CA LYS A 944 76.68 -54.51 -9.37
C LYS A 944 76.09 -55.61 -10.24
N THR A 945 75.88 -55.38 -11.53
CA THR A 945 75.28 -56.37 -12.44
C THR A 945 76.12 -56.51 -13.70
N THR A 946 77.14 -57.37 -13.62
CA THR A 946 77.77 -57.97 -14.79
C THR A 946 76.70 -58.72 -15.58
N VAL A 947 76.78 -58.60 -16.90
CA VAL A 947 75.88 -59.00 -18.00
C VAL A 947 75.49 -60.50 -18.04
N GLN A 948 75.75 -61.29 -17.00
CA GLN A 948 75.50 -62.74 -16.98
C GLN A 948 74.13 -63.17 -16.40
N LEU A 949 73.37 -62.31 -15.74
CA LEU A 949 72.11 -62.73 -15.08
C LEU A 949 70.84 -62.65 -15.95
N VAL A 950 70.86 -61.96 -17.09
CA VAL A 950 69.70 -61.90 -18.01
C VAL A 950 69.61 -63.16 -18.88
N ILE A 951 70.74 -63.79 -19.18
CA ILE A 951 70.78 -65.10 -19.87
C ILE A 951 70.30 -66.21 -18.91
N ILE A 952 70.66 -66.13 -17.62
CA ILE A 952 70.25 -67.10 -16.60
C ILE A 952 68.75 -66.97 -16.24
N TRP A 953 68.14 -65.78 -16.29
CA TRP A 953 66.69 -65.65 -16.04
C TRP A 953 65.84 -66.21 -17.21
N HIS A 954 66.36 -66.17 -18.44
CA HIS A 954 65.72 -66.79 -19.61
C HIS A 954 65.83 -68.33 -19.57
N ASP A 955 66.88 -68.89 -18.98
CA ASP A 955 67.05 -70.34 -18.79
C ASP A 955 66.32 -70.88 -17.54
N ILE A 956 66.16 -70.07 -16.48
CA ILE A 956 65.39 -70.46 -15.29
C ILE A 956 63.88 -70.51 -15.57
N SER A 957 63.35 -69.70 -16.50
CA SER A 957 61.93 -69.78 -16.89
C SER A 957 61.58 -71.05 -17.70
N ARG A 958 62.58 -71.70 -18.33
CA ARG A 958 62.42 -73.00 -19.01
C ARG A 958 62.53 -74.21 -18.07
N LEU A 959 63.21 -74.07 -16.94
CA LEU A 959 63.34 -75.14 -15.93
C LEU A 959 62.12 -75.23 -14.99
N THR A 960 61.23 -74.23 -14.97
CA THR A 960 60.04 -74.20 -14.09
C THR A 960 58.81 -74.93 -14.62
N THR A 961 58.83 -75.52 -15.82
CA THR A 961 57.72 -76.31 -16.37
C THR A 961 57.85 -77.83 -16.20
N THR A 962 58.98 -78.35 -15.71
CA THR A 962 59.18 -79.79 -15.52
C THR A 962 59.95 -80.07 -14.24
N CYS A 963 59.23 -80.32 -13.14
CA CYS A 963 59.57 -81.24 -12.04
C CYS A 963 58.73 -80.91 -10.79
N GLN A 964 57.68 -81.71 -10.58
CA GLN A 964 57.03 -81.87 -9.28
C GLN A 964 57.97 -82.63 -8.35
N GLY A 965 58.28 -82.10 -7.17
CA GLY A 965 58.86 -82.91 -6.09
C GLY A 965 59.86 -82.22 -5.17
N ARG A 966 59.38 -81.87 -3.97
CA ARG A 966 60.09 -81.89 -2.67
C ARG A 966 61.49 -81.24 -2.60
N SER A 967 61.55 -79.98 -2.15
CA SER A 967 62.53 -79.58 -1.12
C SER A 967 62.03 -78.38 -0.30
N SER A 968 62.18 -78.46 1.03
CA SER A 968 61.73 -77.47 2.03
C SER A 968 62.48 -76.12 1.97
N SER A 969 63.47 -76.01 1.10
CA SER A 969 64.31 -74.82 0.89
C SER A 969 63.61 -73.75 0.02
N LEU A 970 62.74 -74.15 -0.92
CA LEU A 970 62.02 -73.23 -1.81
C LEU A 970 60.87 -72.47 -1.12
N GLN A 971 60.28 -73.04 -0.05
CA GLN A 971 59.23 -72.37 0.72
C GLN A 971 59.77 -71.24 1.62
N LYS A 972 61.03 -71.33 2.07
CA LYS A 972 61.71 -70.24 2.80
C LYS A 972 62.02 -69.04 1.91
N LEU A 973 62.37 -69.27 0.64
CA LEU A 973 62.60 -68.20 -0.35
C LEU A 973 61.29 -67.48 -0.74
N LYS A 974 60.17 -68.21 -0.89
CA LYS A 974 58.84 -67.59 -1.09
C LYS A 974 58.39 -66.71 0.08
N ARG A 975 58.64 -67.11 1.34
CA ARG A 975 58.28 -66.31 2.52
C ARG A 975 59.10 -65.02 2.65
N THR A 976 60.37 -65.07 2.26
CA THR A 976 61.26 -63.89 2.33
C THR A 976 60.97 -62.87 1.21
N ALA A 977 60.52 -63.35 0.04
CA ALA A 977 60.09 -62.49 -1.07
C ALA A 977 58.74 -61.79 -0.84
N VAL A 978 57.81 -62.42 -0.11
CA VAL A 978 56.52 -61.82 0.26
C VAL A 978 56.65 -60.77 1.36
N GLN A 979 57.65 -60.90 2.26
CA GLN A 979 57.92 -59.90 3.29
C GLN A 979 58.61 -58.62 2.77
N PHE A 980 59.30 -58.69 1.63
CA PHE A 980 59.93 -57.52 1.01
C PHE A 980 58.99 -56.71 0.10
N ALA A 981 57.86 -57.29 -0.30
CA ALA A 981 56.85 -56.64 -1.16
C ALA A 981 55.78 -55.84 -0.38
N SER A 982 55.80 -55.87 0.97
CA SER A 982 54.82 -55.17 1.81
C SER A 982 55.34 -53.89 2.48
N GLN A 983 56.48 -53.35 2.03
CA GLN A 983 57.06 -52.10 2.53
C GLN A 983 57.53 -51.15 1.40
N ARG A 984 56.76 -51.06 0.32
CA ARG A 984 56.81 -49.96 -0.64
C ARG A 984 55.45 -49.70 -1.25
#